data_AF-A0A952WQB4-F1
#
_entry.id   AF-A0A952WQB4-F1
#
_cell.length_a   1.000
_cell.length_b   1.000
_cell.length_c   1.000
_cell.angle_alpha   90.00
_cell.angle_beta   90.00
_cell.angle_gamma   90.00
#
_symmetry.space_group_name_H-M   'P 1'
#
loop_
_entity.id
_entity.type
_entity.pdbx_description
1 polymer ?
#
loop_
_entity_poly.entity_id
_entity_poly.type
_entity_poly.pdbx_seq_one_letter_code
_entity_poly.pdbx_strand_id
1 'polypeptide(L)'
;MDASATVTRFEVRPGPGRPDPRGEAIAKAASCLLAAESGAVRLARSCRVYLVEGVLSEAQSRLACEGLLRDPVLEVGTIGALPPEPGSSVVEVHPLPGVMDPAGQSVETALRELLGLGPEDPLAVSTGWRYDLVGVTSEGARVVAESLLANKVVQGIHLGPFHPASLPKGHPTEFRLVTVPIRDLDDAGLERLSREGHLFLSVDEMRAIRGEYQRLGREPTDIELETIAQTWSEHCVHKTLKSRVRYRELRGVEASRAGGPPGSESGGGAVVGRAGVDGTRERSAGRMGVEFTFGGPGTNGPTIRPPLVEAEGGDDGEPGSGGVFRIDWSGRPGHVVSEDGTVEIDNLLKRTVAAATFELIEEGVDWTLSVFKDNSGVIAFDDEYGVCVKVETHNRPSAIEPYGGAATGAGGCIRDVIGTGLGARPIASTDVFCVAHPDGWSPGGGKALPPGALPPRRILGEVVAGVRDYGNRMGIPTVSGAVHFDDRYVGNPLVFCGCIGLIPRGLVEGRVRPGDRIIAVGGRTGRDGIHGATFSSAEVKHTHADEFAHAVQIGNAIEEKRVLDAIIRARDEGPLYHAMTDCGAGGFSSAIGEMGREVGAQVHLDRAPLKYAGLTYTEIWISEAQERMVLAVAPENVEKLRAIGEREGVEIADLGEFGTPDGSLRLFFGGQRVGELSMSFLHEGLPSVVREATWTPRESGHWGAGREESPARAAGVGDRLLGLLGHPTIASKHWIIRQYDHEVQGNTVVKPLVGPSGRGPSDAAVIEPVPGTGRGLAISCGLATGVGDPRHGGDPYLMALGAIDECVRNLVCVGASASRIAILDNFCWPGCDRPENMGALVRAAEGCYDGAKAYRTPFVSGKDSLNNQLRYTDPQTGEPRVIEIPPTLLISGIGIVPSIRSCVTMDVKQAGGVLLLIGSNGPEMGGSLFAERMGLRGMDEDARRVPAVDLASGPATAAAVAQLIRDGLVRSAHDCSEGGLLVCVAEMLIASWKGPLPEGGAGVADSAATSVDVGDVIRKLLKPDLGSLLGKGSSPDAARAAVKPDSPGASLTIWDDLLEPEQLAFGERPSRYVVEVRAEDVGRVRTVLRDHGGIPATAVGTVTASGRLTWARGDLDIGVGDLARAWIAPLDW
;
A
#
# COMPACT_ATOMS: atom_id res chain seq x y z
N MET A 1 16.40 52.55 -14.59
CA MET A 1 15.93 51.57 -15.58
C MET A 1 15.09 50.60 -14.79
N ASP A 2 13.79 50.49 -15.10
CA ASP A 2 12.96 49.43 -14.53
C ASP A 2 13.57 48.10 -14.98
N ALA A 3 14.21 47.39 -14.06
CA ALA A 3 14.77 46.08 -14.35
C ALA A 3 13.59 45.11 -14.44
N SER A 4 13.11 44.86 -15.66
CA SER A 4 12.12 43.80 -15.89
C SER A 4 12.72 42.47 -15.45
N ALA A 5 11.96 41.66 -14.71
CA ALA A 5 12.38 40.31 -14.31
C ALA A 5 12.80 39.50 -15.55
N THR A 6 13.91 38.77 -15.45
CA THR A 6 14.43 37.90 -16.53
C THR A 6 14.69 36.51 -15.99
N VAL A 7 14.57 35.49 -16.85
CA VAL A 7 14.91 34.11 -16.48
C VAL A 7 16.42 33.90 -16.59
N THR A 8 17.08 33.73 -15.45
CA THR A 8 18.49 33.30 -15.38
C THR A 8 18.53 31.78 -15.31
N ARG A 9 19.30 31.15 -16.21
CA ARG A 9 19.48 29.70 -16.25
C ARG A 9 20.77 29.30 -15.52
N PHE A 10 20.69 28.22 -14.74
CA PHE A 10 21.84 27.59 -14.10
C PHE A 10 21.86 26.10 -14.45
N GLU A 11 23.06 25.57 -14.72
CA GLU A 11 23.30 24.15 -14.96
C GLU A 11 24.26 23.60 -13.91
N VAL A 12 23.91 22.47 -13.29
CA VAL A 12 24.72 21.81 -12.26
C VAL A 12 24.95 20.36 -12.64
N ARG A 13 26.22 19.96 -12.73
CA ARG A 13 26.63 18.62 -13.15
C ARG A 13 27.73 18.04 -12.25
N PRO A 14 27.94 16.71 -12.25
CA PRO A 14 29.11 16.11 -11.62
C PRO A 14 30.40 16.77 -12.11
N GLY A 15 31.33 17.00 -11.18
CA GLY A 15 32.62 17.61 -11.48
C GLY A 15 33.48 16.74 -12.39
N PRO A 16 34.50 17.31 -13.06
CA PRO A 16 35.40 16.56 -13.92
C PRO A 16 36.01 15.34 -13.21
N GLY A 17 35.90 14.16 -13.81
CA GLY A 17 36.41 12.90 -13.24
C GLY A 17 35.60 12.34 -12.06
N ARG A 18 34.47 12.94 -11.71
CA ARG A 18 33.51 12.38 -10.75
C ARG A 18 32.56 11.40 -11.46
N PRO A 19 32.09 10.36 -10.75
CA PRO A 19 31.08 9.47 -11.29
C PRO A 19 29.77 10.22 -11.56
N ASP A 20 29.03 9.77 -12.57
CA ASP A 20 27.67 10.23 -12.86
C ASP A 20 26.72 9.03 -12.79
N PRO A 21 26.34 8.57 -11.59
CA PRO A 21 25.55 7.36 -11.44
C PRO A 21 24.19 7.43 -12.15
N ARG A 22 23.59 8.63 -12.22
CA ARG A 22 22.33 8.85 -12.93
C ARG A 22 22.53 8.72 -14.44
N GLY A 23 23.58 9.35 -14.98
CA GLY A 23 23.96 9.17 -16.39
C GLY A 23 24.26 7.72 -16.74
N GLU A 24 25.01 7.02 -15.90
CA GLU A 24 25.35 5.59 -16.08
C GLU A 24 24.10 4.69 -16.07
N ALA A 25 23.19 4.89 -15.12
CA ALA A 25 21.94 4.15 -15.03
C ALA A 25 21.05 4.37 -16.27
N ILE A 26 20.94 5.62 -16.73
CA ILE A 26 20.19 5.98 -17.93
C ILE A 26 20.81 5.35 -19.17
N ALA A 27 22.14 5.40 -19.31
CA ALA A 27 22.83 4.80 -20.45
C ALA A 27 22.56 3.28 -20.54
N LYS A 28 22.58 2.59 -19.39
CA LYS A 28 22.25 1.16 -19.30
C LYS A 28 20.79 0.89 -19.68
N ALA A 29 19.84 1.60 -19.07
CA ALA A 29 18.42 1.42 -19.33
C ALA A 29 18.04 1.74 -20.78
N ALA A 30 18.58 2.84 -21.32
CA ALA A 30 18.34 3.26 -22.69
C ALA A 30 18.98 2.32 -23.71
N SER A 31 20.14 1.74 -23.41
CA SER A 31 20.74 0.70 -24.25
C SER A 31 19.87 -0.55 -24.32
N CYS A 32 19.27 -0.98 -23.20
CA CYS A 32 18.31 -2.09 -23.20
C CYS A 32 17.04 -1.77 -24.00
N LEU A 33 16.52 -0.54 -23.86
CA LEU A 33 15.33 -0.08 -24.59
C LEU A 33 15.56 -0.04 -26.11
N LEU A 34 16.70 0.51 -26.55
CA LEU A 34 17.02 0.71 -27.96
C LEU A 34 17.74 -0.49 -28.61
N ALA A 35 17.94 -1.60 -27.89
CA ALA A 35 18.63 -2.79 -28.41
C ALA A 35 17.95 -3.37 -29.67
N ALA A 36 16.66 -3.10 -29.89
CA ALA A 36 15.93 -3.45 -31.10
C ALA A 36 16.22 -2.51 -32.30
N GLU A 37 16.76 -1.31 -32.07
CA GLU A 37 16.91 -0.23 -33.04
C GLU A 37 18.39 0.19 -33.23
N SER A 38 19.30 -0.70 -33.65
CA SER A 38 20.65 -0.38 -34.18
C SER A 38 21.56 0.64 -33.46
N GLY A 39 21.25 1.11 -32.25
CA GLY A 39 21.93 2.22 -31.58
C GLY A 39 21.90 2.10 -30.06
N ALA A 40 22.97 1.56 -29.48
CA ALA A 40 23.15 1.54 -28.03
C ALA A 40 23.58 2.92 -27.51
N VAL A 41 22.95 3.39 -26.44
CA VAL A 41 23.44 4.58 -25.70
C VAL A 41 24.76 4.21 -25.02
N ARG A 42 25.86 4.73 -25.55
CA ARG A 42 27.21 4.45 -25.02
C ARG A 42 27.52 5.25 -23.76
N LEU A 43 26.94 6.43 -23.64
CA LEU A 43 27.11 7.33 -22.51
C LEU A 43 25.90 8.25 -22.43
N ALA A 44 25.43 8.50 -21.22
CA ALA A 44 24.53 9.61 -20.92
C ALA A 44 25.19 10.45 -19.82
N ARG A 45 25.18 11.77 -19.97
CA ARG A 45 25.57 12.70 -18.91
C ARG A 45 24.35 13.42 -18.39
N SER A 46 24.18 13.46 -17.08
CA SER A 46 23.08 14.13 -16.41
C SER A 46 23.48 15.53 -15.93
N CYS A 47 22.55 16.47 -16.02
CA CYS A 47 22.70 17.83 -15.55
C CYS A 47 21.39 18.33 -14.97
N ARG A 48 21.43 18.90 -13.76
CA ARG A 48 20.31 19.64 -13.19
C ARG A 48 20.24 21.02 -13.81
N VAL A 49 19.03 21.48 -14.08
CA VAL A 49 18.75 22.80 -14.63
C VAL A 49 17.89 23.56 -13.63
N TYR A 50 18.25 24.81 -13.35
CA TYR A 50 17.44 25.73 -12.57
C TYR A 50 17.15 26.97 -13.42
N LEU A 51 15.88 27.32 -13.56
CA LEU A 51 15.39 28.52 -14.24
C LEU A 51 14.87 29.46 -13.17
N VAL A 52 15.55 30.59 -12.95
CA VAL A 52 15.21 31.57 -11.92
C VAL A 52 14.72 32.85 -12.58
N GLU A 53 13.42 33.11 -12.53
CA GLU A 53 12.84 34.38 -12.98
C GLU A 53 12.93 35.41 -11.85
N GLY A 54 13.64 36.51 -12.08
CA GLY A 54 13.74 37.60 -11.10
C GLY A 54 14.69 38.71 -11.55
N VAL A 55 15.01 39.61 -10.62
CA VAL A 55 15.99 40.69 -10.81
C VAL A 55 17.27 40.33 -10.05
N LEU A 56 18.15 39.56 -10.69
CA LEU A 56 19.42 39.13 -10.11
C LEU A 56 20.60 39.89 -10.73
N SER A 57 21.44 40.50 -9.89
CA SER A 57 22.75 41.00 -10.31
C SER A 57 23.71 39.84 -10.58
N GLU A 58 24.77 40.11 -11.34
CA GLU A 58 25.80 39.09 -11.64
C GLU A 58 26.42 38.48 -10.37
N ALA A 59 26.61 39.30 -9.33
CA ALA A 59 27.12 38.84 -8.03
C ALA A 59 26.12 37.90 -7.33
N GLN A 60 24.82 38.22 -7.36
CA GLN A 60 23.78 37.37 -6.79
C GLN A 60 23.63 36.07 -7.58
N SER A 61 23.71 36.10 -8.91
CA SER A 61 23.68 34.88 -9.73
C SER A 61 24.87 33.96 -9.44
N ARG A 62 26.07 34.51 -9.24
CA ARG A 62 27.24 33.71 -8.81
C ARG A 62 27.03 33.13 -7.42
N LEU A 63 26.53 33.94 -6.47
CA LEU A 63 26.24 33.47 -5.11
C LEU A 63 25.19 32.34 -5.09
N ALA A 64 24.13 32.46 -5.88
CA ALA A 64 23.12 31.41 -6.04
C ALA A 64 23.76 30.12 -6.59
N CYS A 65 24.53 30.23 -7.68
CA CYS A 65 25.15 29.08 -8.35
C CYS A 65 26.18 28.38 -7.46
N GLU A 66 27.06 29.13 -6.79
CA GLU A 66 28.18 28.59 -6.03
C GLU A 66 27.83 28.27 -4.58
N GLY A 67 26.89 28.99 -3.99
CA GLY A 67 26.55 28.92 -2.56
C GLY A 67 25.32 28.07 -2.25
N LEU A 68 24.43 27.81 -3.22
CA LEU A 68 23.19 27.08 -2.98
C LEU A 68 22.94 25.92 -3.96
N LEU A 69 23.04 26.17 -5.27
CA LEU A 69 22.51 25.23 -6.28
C LEU A 69 23.36 23.97 -6.50
N ARG A 70 24.64 24.00 -6.08
CA ARG A 70 25.60 22.91 -6.30
C ARG A 70 26.19 22.38 -4.99
N ASP A 71 26.55 21.11 -5.00
CA ASP A 71 27.49 20.55 -4.04
C ASP A 71 28.92 21.03 -4.37
N PRO A 72 29.63 21.73 -3.46
CA PRO A 72 30.94 22.29 -3.75
C PRO A 72 32.07 21.24 -3.89
N VAL A 73 31.84 20.00 -3.45
CA VAL A 73 32.81 18.89 -3.45
C VAL A 73 32.66 18.00 -4.68
N LEU A 74 31.41 17.72 -5.07
CA LEU A 74 31.07 16.75 -6.11
C LEU A 74 30.64 17.40 -7.43
N GLU A 75 30.22 18.67 -7.42
CA GLU A 75 29.54 19.26 -8.57
C GLU A 75 30.15 20.61 -9.00
N VAL A 76 29.88 20.94 -10.26
CA VAL A 76 30.24 22.24 -10.86
C VAL A 76 28.97 22.89 -11.39
N GLY A 77 28.77 24.14 -11.01
CA GLY A 77 27.68 24.98 -11.48
C GLY A 77 28.13 25.90 -12.62
N THR A 78 27.26 26.16 -13.58
CA THR A 78 27.46 27.10 -14.69
C THR A 78 26.25 28.01 -14.81
N ILE A 79 26.47 29.30 -15.07
CA ILE A 79 25.42 30.26 -15.41
C ILE A 79 25.25 30.25 -16.94
N GLY A 80 24.04 29.99 -17.41
CA GLY A 80 23.73 29.75 -18.81
C GLY A 80 23.73 28.26 -19.19
N ALA A 81 23.51 27.98 -20.47
CA ALA A 81 23.52 26.62 -21.00
C ALA A 81 24.92 26.22 -21.48
N LEU A 82 25.42 25.06 -21.04
CA LEU A 82 26.67 24.49 -21.57
C LEU A 82 26.47 23.99 -23.01
N PRO A 83 27.53 24.03 -23.84
CA PRO A 83 27.47 23.39 -25.15
C PRO A 83 27.19 21.89 -25.00
N PRO A 84 26.39 21.27 -25.89
CA PRO A 84 26.20 19.82 -25.94
C PRO A 84 27.52 19.06 -26.04
N GLU A 85 27.61 17.89 -25.39
CA GLU A 85 28.74 16.99 -25.59
C GLU A 85 28.88 16.63 -27.09
N PRO A 86 30.09 16.65 -27.67
CA PRO A 86 30.28 16.35 -29.09
C PRO A 86 29.71 14.98 -29.48
N GLY A 87 28.82 14.95 -30.47
CA GLY A 87 28.18 13.72 -30.95
C GLY A 87 27.08 13.18 -30.03
N SER A 88 26.57 13.99 -29.10
CA SER A 88 25.39 13.68 -28.29
C SER A 88 24.10 14.26 -28.89
N SER A 89 22.98 13.62 -28.59
CA SER A 89 21.64 14.18 -28.71
C SER A 89 21.18 14.69 -27.35
N VAL A 90 20.74 15.95 -27.28
CA VAL A 90 20.29 16.57 -26.02
C VAL A 90 18.81 16.34 -25.81
N VAL A 91 18.45 15.99 -24.58
CA VAL A 91 17.07 15.94 -24.09
C VAL A 91 17.01 16.73 -22.79
N GLU A 92 16.04 17.63 -22.67
CA GLU A 92 15.65 18.23 -21.40
C GLU A 92 14.22 17.88 -21.04
N VAL A 93 14.00 17.71 -19.73
CA VAL A 93 12.68 17.49 -19.14
C VAL A 93 12.45 18.55 -18.07
N HIS A 94 11.31 19.23 -18.15
CA HIS A 94 10.90 20.31 -17.24
C HIS A 94 9.43 20.11 -16.84
N PRO A 95 9.00 20.50 -15.63
CA PRO A 95 7.59 20.51 -15.26
C PRO A 95 6.74 21.29 -16.27
N LEU A 96 5.53 20.80 -16.55
CA LEU A 96 4.55 21.52 -17.36
C LEU A 96 4.00 22.75 -16.58
N PRO A 97 3.51 23.79 -17.28
CA PRO A 97 2.84 24.91 -16.65
C PRO A 97 1.73 24.49 -15.67
N GLY A 98 1.77 25.02 -14.44
CA GLY A 98 0.76 24.74 -13.41
C GLY A 98 0.99 23.47 -12.59
N VAL A 99 1.99 22.65 -12.96
CA VAL A 99 2.43 21.49 -12.19
C VAL A 99 3.27 21.96 -10.99
N MET A 100 3.11 21.31 -9.85
CA MET A 100 3.88 21.59 -8.65
C MET A 100 5.36 21.19 -8.82
N ASP A 101 6.26 22.08 -8.45
CA ASP A 101 7.71 21.85 -8.42
C ASP A 101 8.25 22.06 -6.99
N PRO A 102 8.21 21.02 -6.12
CA PRO A 102 8.64 21.14 -4.73
C PRO A 102 10.12 21.51 -4.58
N ALA A 103 10.97 21.03 -5.50
CA ALA A 103 12.38 21.40 -5.54
C ALA A 103 12.54 22.88 -5.89
N GLY A 104 11.79 23.36 -6.89
CA GLY A 104 11.72 24.78 -7.26
C GLY A 104 11.30 25.66 -6.08
N GLN A 105 10.24 25.29 -5.35
CA GLN A 105 9.79 26.03 -4.16
C GLN A 105 10.83 26.06 -3.03
N SER A 106 11.50 24.94 -2.79
CA SER A 106 12.57 24.84 -1.78
C SER A 106 13.75 25.74 -2.16
N VAL A 107 14.14 25.73 -3.43
CA VAL A 107 15.20 26.60 -3.97
C VAL A 107 14.78 28.07 -3.93
N GLU A 108 13.54 28.39 -4.28
CA GLU A 108 13.01 29.75 -4.20
C GLU A 108 13.08 30.28 -2.77
N THR A 109 12.62 29.49 -1.80
CA THR A 109 12.66 29.84 -0.36
C THR A 109 14.10 30.11 0.08
N ALA A 110 15.02 29.20 -0.22
CA ALA A 110 16.42 29.33 0.14
C ALA A 110 17.10 30.52 -0.57
N LEU A 111 16.75 30.79 -1.83
CA LEU A 111 17.25 31.96 -2.55
C LEU A 111 16.73 33.26 -1.96
N ARG A 112 15.45 33.34 -1.57
CA ARG A 112 14.90 34.54 -0.93
C ARG A 112 15.68 34.85 0.35
N GLU A 113 15.91 33.85 1.18
CA GLU A 113 16.68 34.01 2.41
C GLU A 113 18.15 34.39 2.14
N LEU A 114 18.82 33.66 1.25
CA LEU A 114 20.22 33.91 0.89
C LEU A 114 20.44 35.31 0.31
N LEU A 115 19.47 35.82 -0.45
CA LEU A 115 19.56 37.10 -1.14
C LEU A 115 18.90 38.26 -0.37
N GLY A 116 18.27 37.98 0.78
CA GLY A 116 17.55 38.97 1.58
C GLY A 116 16.33 39.57 0.89
N LEU A 117 15.64 38.78 0.06
CA LEU A 117 14.46 39.18 -0.69
C LEU A 117 13.19 39.03 0.16
N GLY A 118 12.33 40.04 0.14
CA GLY A 118 11.03 40.01 0.77
C GLY A 118 9.98 39.23 -0.06
N PRO A 119 8.76 39.07 0.47
CA PRO A 119 7.65 38.40 -0.24
C PRO A 119 7.23 39.10 -1.53
N GLU A 120 7.34 40.44 -1.57
CA GLU A 120 6.96 41.28 -2.70
C GLU A 120 8.01 41.31 -3.83
N ASP A 121 9.24 40.86 -3.55
CA ASP A 121 10.30 40.83 -4.55
C ASP A 121 10.02 39.73 -5.59
N PRO A 122 10.07 40.04 -6.90
CA PRO A 122 9.78 39.07 -7.94
C PRO A 122 10.88 38.01 -8.00
N LEU A 123 10.53 36.80 -7.57
CA LEU A 123 11.34 35.61 -7.70
C LEU A 123 10.43 34.41 -7.97
N ALA A 124 10.76 33.60 -8.97
CA ALA A 124 10.13 32.32 -9.21
C ALA A 124 11.19 31.34 -9.72
N VAL A 125 11.07 30.07 -9.34
CA VAL A 125 12.04 29.04 -9.72
C VAL A 125 11.32 27.86 -10.36
N SER A 126 11.87 27.36 -11.47
CA SER A 126 11.52 26.07 -12.05
C SER A 126 12.77 25.23 -12.22
N THR A 127 12.65 23.93 -11.96
CA THR A 127 13.73 22.95 -12.07
C THR A 127 13.54 22.07 -13.30
N GLY A 128 14.63 21.48 -13.76
CA GLY A 128 14.59 20.53 -14.85
C GLY A 128 15.82 19.64 -14.87
N TRP A 129 15.82 18.68 -15.78
CA TRP A 129 16.96 17.82 -16.05
C TRP A 129 17.32 17.86 -17.51
N ARG A 130 18.62 17.88 -17.77
CA ARG A 130 19.22 17.75 -19.09
C ARG A 130 20.03 16.46 -19.14
N TYR A 131 19.92 15.78 -20.28
CA TYR A 131 20.65 14.56 -20.60
C TYR A 131 21.31 14.70 -21.96
N ASP A 132 22.62 14.53 -21.99
CA ASP A 132 23.40 14.48 -23.23
C ASP A 132 23.67 13.01 -23.57
N LEU A 133 22.93 12.46 -24.55
CA LEU A 133 22.93 11.04 -24.91
C LEU A 133 23.85 10.78 -26.11
N VAL A 134 24.94 10.04 -25.90
CA VAL A 134 25.92 9.70 -26.93
C VAL A 134 25.65 8.32 -27.52
N GLY A 135 25.64 8.23 -28.85
CA GLY A 135 25.43 6.96 -29.57
C GLY A 135 24.01 6.75 -30.08
N VAL A 136 23.12 7.75 -29.94
CA VAL A 136 21.74 7.70 -30.46
C VAL A 136 21.44 8.90 -31.35
N THR A 137 20.51 8.70 -32.27
CA THR A 137 19.92 9.77 -33.09
C THR A 137 18.98 10.63 -32.24
N SER A 138 18.58 11.79 -32.75
CA SER A 138 17.58 12.64 -32.10
C SER A 138 16.23 11.92 -31.90
N GLU A 139 15.85 11.02 -32.83
CA GLU A 139 14.64 10.21 -32.67
C GLU A 139 14.81 9.16 -31.57
N GLY A 140 15.94 8.46 -31.53
CA GLY A 140 16.24 7.53 -30.43
C GLY A 140 16.29 8.25 -29.07
N ALA A 141 16.80 9.47 -29.02
CA ALA A 141 16.80 10.31 -27.83
C ALA A 141 15.38 10.69 -27.38
N ARG A 142 14.49 11.00 -28.33
CA ARG A 142 13.06 11.23 -28.07
C ARG A 142 12.38 9.97 -27.50
N VAL A 143 12.63 8.79 -28.07
CA VAL A 143 12.11 7.51 -27.55
C VAL A 143 12.58 7.27 -26.12
N VAL A 144 13.87 7.47 -25.84
CA VAL A 144 14.45 7.37 -24.49
C VAL A 144 13.79 8.38 -23.55
N ALA A 145 13.58 9.62 -23.99
CA ALA A 145 12.93 10.64 -23.20
C ALA A 145 11.50 10.24 -22.80
N GLU A 146 10.70 9.83 -23.77
CA GLU A 146 9.30 9.47 -23.57
C GLU A 146 9.11 8.18 -22.75
N SER A 147 10.10 7.29 -22.77
CA SER A 147 10.02 5.98 -22.12
C SER A 147 10.66 5.95 -20.73
N LEU A 148 11.74 6.71 -20.51
CA LEU A 148 12.61 6.59 -19.35
C LEU A 148 12.88 7.89 -18.58
N LEU A 149 12.83 9.06 -19.24
CA LEU A 149 13.33 10.31 -18.63
C LEU A 149 12.22 11.28 -18.22
N ALA A 150 11.10 11.25 -18.94
CA ALA A 150 10.00 12.15 -18.73
C ALA A 150 8.74 11.38 -18.33
N ASN A 151 8.03 11.89 -17.34
CA ASN A 151 6.61 11.61 -17.23
C ASN A 151 5.84 12.66 -18.05
N LYS A 152 5.37 12.27 -19.23
CA LYS A 152 4.65 13.16 -20.16
C LYS A 152 3.38 13.77 -19.58
N VAL A 153 2.84 13.21 -18.50
CA VAL A 153 1.66 13.75 -17.81
C VAL A 153 1.99 15.06 -17.09
N VAL A 154 3.20 15.17 -16.53
CA VAL A 154 3.61 16.29 -15.67
C VAL A 154 4.85 17.04 -16.16
N GLN A 155 5.55 16.52 -17.16
CA GLN A 155 6.79 17.07 -17.71
C GLN A 155 6.73 17.25 -19.23
N GLY A 156 7.24 18.39 -19.69
CA GLY A 156 7.52 18.66 -21.10
C GLY A 156 8.91 18.15 -21.51
N ILE A 157 9.03 17.69 -22.75
CA ILE A 157 10.29 17.21 -23.34
C ILE A 157 10.78 18.24 -24.36
N HIS A 158 12.05 18.62 -24.26
CA HIS A 158 12.72 19.53 -25.18
C HIS A 158 13.97 18.87 -25.76
N LEU A 159 14.14 18.89 -27.09
CA LEU A 159 15.29 18.27 -27.77
C LEU A 159 16.52 19.19 -27.87
N GLY A 160 16.63 20.14 -26.94
CA GLY A 160 17.69 21.13 -26.84
C GLY A 160 17.53 22.01 -25.60
N PRO A 161 18.49 22.90 -25.31
CA PRO A 161 18.45 23.72 -24.11
C PRO A 161 17.19 24.59 -24.03
N PHE A 162 16.37 24.37 -22.99
CA PHE A 162 15.14 25.11 -22.77
C PHE A 162 15.41 26.40 -21.98
N HIS A 163 15.04 27.56 -22.53
CA HIS A 163 15.20 28.86 -21.87
C HIS A 163 14.00 29.76 -22.21
N PRO A 164 12.93 29.73 -21.38
CA PRO A 164 11.74 30.53 -21.63
C PRO A 164 11.99 32.02 -21.30
N ALA A 165 11.23 32.91 -21.93
CA ALA A 165 11.32 34.36 -21.67
C ALA A 165 10.78 34.74 -20.27
N SER A 166 9.77 34.02 -19.80
CA SER A 166 9.22 34.08 -18.44
C SER A 166 8.73 32.70 -18.04
N LEU A 167 8.67 32.41 -16.74
CA LEU A 167 8.02 31.21 -16.26
C LEU A 167 6.50 31.33 -16.45
N PRO A 168 5.78 30.21 -16.60
CA PRO A 168 4.34 30.24 -16.77
C PRO A 168 3.63 30.87 -15.57
N LYS A 169 2.69 31.79 -15.83
CA LYS A 169 1.87 32.45 -14.79
C LYS A 169 0.39 32.16 -15.04
N GLY A 170 -0.37 31.94 -13.97
CA GLY A 170 -1.82 31.84 -14.04
C GLY A 170 -2.45 33.19 -14.42
N HIS A 171 -3.57 33.15 -15.14
CA HIS A 171 -4.36 34.34 -15.45
C HIS A 171 -5.62 34.36 -14.57
N PRO A 172 -6.08 35.53 -14.08
CA PRO A 172 -7.33 35.62 -13.34
C PRO A 172 -8.50 35.09 -14.16
N THR A 173 -9.37 34.31 -13.53
CA THR A 173 -10.58 33.78 -14.17
C THR A 173 -11.74 34.71 -13.90
N GLU A 174 -12.55 34.96 -14.93
CA GLU A 174 -13.76 35.76 -14.78
C GLU A 174 -14.81 34.97 -13.97
N PHE A 175 -15.36 35.58 -12.93
CA PHE A 175 -16.39 34.95 -12.11
C PHE A 175 -17.66 34.71 -12.92
N ARG A 176 -18.13 33.46 -12.94
CA ARG A 176 -19.41 33.09 -13.53
C ARG A 176 -20.11 32.06 -12.67
N LEU A 177 -21.25 32.44 -12.08
CA LEU A 177 -22.12 31.47 -11.39
C LEU A 177 -22.80 30.56 -12.42
N VAL A 178 -22.66 29.26 -12.26
CA VAL A 178 -23.28 28.25 -13.14
C VAL A 178 -24.42 27.56 -12.42
N THR A 179 -25.62 27.63 -13.00
CA THR A 179 -26.81 26.88 -12.55
C THR A 179 -27.09 25.75 -13.54
N VAL A 180 -27.33 24.54 -13.03
CA VAL A 180 -27.48 23.32 -13.84
C VAL A 180 -28.93 22.88 -13.87
N PRO A 181 -29.63 22.94 -15.02
CA PRO A 181 -31.02 22.48 -15.12
C PRO A 181 -31.12 20.96 -14.93
N ILE A 182 -31.71 20.52 -13.81
CA ILE A 182 -31.88 19.09 -13.50
C ILE A 182 -33.35 18.71 -13.29
N ARG A 183 -34.19 19.64 -12.84
CA ARG A 183 -35.54 19.37 -12.34
C ARG A 183 -36.46 18.70 -13.36
N ASP A 184 -36.30 19.04 -14.63
CA ASP A 184 -37.15 18.56 -15.72
C ASP A 184 -36.47 17.51 -16.60
N LEU A 185 -35.26 17.05 -16.25
CA LEU A 185 -34.56 16.01 -17.00
C LEU A 185 -35.21 14.63 -16.78
N ASP A 186 -35.37 13.88 -17.87
CA ASP A 186 -35.67 12.45 -17.84
C ASP A 186 -34.41 11.63 -17.51
N ASP A 187 -34.55 10.31 -17.36
CA ASP A 187 -33.42 9.46 -16.96
C ASP A 187 -32.25 9.51 -17.97
N ALA A 188 -32.56 9.57 -19.27
CA ALA A 188 -31.54 9.70 -20.31
C ALA A 188 -30.82 11.07 -20.25
N GLY A 189 -31.53 12.13 -19.85
CA GLY A 189 -30.96 13.44 -19.56
C GLY A 189 -30.06 13.42 -18.32
N LEU A 190 -30.49 12.75 -17.25
CA LEU A 190 -29.71 12.60 -16.01
C LEU A 190 -28.41 11.82 -16.23
N GLU A 191 -28.47 10.69 -16.93
CA GLU A 191 -27.28 9.90 -17.28
C GLU A 191 -26.28 10.70 -18.12
N ARG A 192 -26.80 11.47 -19.10
CA ARG A 192 -25.99 12.35 -19.93
C ARG A 192 -25.29 13.43 -19.09
N LEU A 193 -26.04 14.10 -18.21
CA LEU A 193 -25.51 15.12 -17.30
C LEU A 193 -24.41 14.54 -16.40
N SER A 194 -24.64 13.38 -15.79
CA SER A 194 -23.66 12.70 -14.93
C SER A 194 -22.36 12.38 -15.69
N ARG A 195 -22.47 11.91 -16.93
CA ARG A 195 -21.32 11.57 -17.78
C ARG A 195 -20.56 12.79 -18.28
N GLU A 196 -21.26 13.79 -18.81
CA GLU A 196 -20.65 15.00 -19.40
C GLU A 196 -20.11 15.95 -18.32
N GLY A 197 -20.71 15.95 -17.13
CA GLY A 197 -20.24 16.69 -15.97
C GLY A 197 -19.19 15.96 -15.13
N HIS A 198 -18.73 14.77 -15.55
CA HIS A 198 -17.76 13.97 -14.80
C HIS A 198 -18.15 13.70 -13.34
N LEU A 199 -19.45 13.53 -13.06
CA LEU A 199 -19.97 13.31 -11.70
C LEU A 199 -19.89 11.82 -11.30
N PHE A 200 -19.92 10.91 -12.28
CA PHE A 200 -19.89 9.44 -12.09
C PHE A 200 -20.98 8.92 -11.13
N LEU A 201 -22.11 9.61 -11.07
CA LEU A 201 -23.29 9.22 -10.30
C LEU A 201 -24.21 8.32 -11.13
N SER A 202 -24.79 7.31 -10.49
CA SER A 202 -25.79 6.42 -11.06
C SER A 202 -27.10 7.15 -11.32
N VAL A 203 -27.95 6.58 -12.18
CA VAL A 203 -29.26 7.17 -12.49
C VAL A 203 -30.14 7.31 -11.24
N ASP A 204 -30.03 6.39 -10.28
CA ASP A 204 -30.81 6.45 -9.03
C ASP A 204 -30.32 7.55 -8.08
N GLU A 205 -29.00 7.75 -8.00
CA GLU A 205 -28.40 8.89 -7.27
C GLU A 205 -28.84 10.21 -7.93
N MET A 206 -28.77 10.30 -9.26
CA MET A 206 -29.22 11.48 -10.00
C MET A 206 -30.73 11.75 -9.84
N ARG A 207 -31.56 10.69 -9.73
CA ARG A 207 -33.00 10.83 -9.42
C ARG A 207 -33.23 11.38 -8.01
N ALA A 208 -32.45 10.93 -7.02
CA ALA A 208 -32.52 11.44 -5.65
C ALA A 208 -32.17 12.94 -5.61
N ILE A 209 -31.10 13.33 -6.31
CA ILE A 209 -30.69 14.73 -6.47
C ILE A 209 -31.79 15.55 -7.15
N ARG A 210 -32.30 15.09 -8.30
CA ARG A 210 -33.41 15.74 -8.99
C ARG A 210 -34.61 15.94 -8.07
N GLY A 211 -34.99 14.91 -7.31
CA GLY A 211 -36.11 14.94 -6.36
C GLY A 211 -35.91 15.99 -5.28
N GLU A 212 -34.70 16.15 -4.75
CA GLU A 212 -34.38 17.19 -3.77
C GLU A 212 -34.51 18.59 -4.37
N TYR A 213 -33.96 18.84 -5.55
CA TYR A 213 -34.06 20.16 -6.18
C TYR A 213 -35.47 20.49 -6.69
N GLN A 214 -36.27 19.47 -7.05
CA GLN A 214 -37.71 19.64 -7.28
C GLN A 214 -38.42 20.06 -5.99
N ARG A 215 -38.10 19.43 -4.85
CA ARG A 215 -38.66 19.77 -3.53
C ARG A 215 -38.28 21.18 -3.08
N LEU A 216 -37.03 21.60 -3.32
CA LEU A 216 -36.53 22.94 -3.01
C LEU A 216 -37.08 24.02 -3.96
N GLY A 217 -37.59 23.63 -5.14
CA GLY A 217 -38.16 24.56 -6.11
C GLY A 217 -37.13 25.42 -6.84
N ARG A 218 -35.86 25.01 -6.89
CA ARG A 218 -34.75 25.70 -7.57
C ARG A 218 -33.82 24.72 -8.29
N GLU A 219 -33.05 25.21 -9.25
CA GLU A 219 -31.95 24.43 -9.82
C GLU A 219 -30.73 24.42 -8.87
N PRO A 220 -29.92 23.34 -8.90
CA PRO A 220 -28.60 23.34 -8.30
C PRO A 220 -27.63 24.28 -9.03
N THR A 221 -26.60 24.70 -8.31
CA THR A 221 -25.36 25.22 -8.89
C THR A 221 -24.40 24.07 -9.18
N ASP A 222 -23.41 24.32 -10.03
CA ASP A 222 -22.34 23.36 -10.35
C ASP A 222 -21.61 22.88 -9.08
N ILE A 223 -21.21 23.79 -8.18
CA ILE A 223 -20.51 23.44 -6.94
C ILE A 223 -21.35 22.56 -6.00
N GLU A 224 -22.68 22.69 -6.02
CA GLU A 224 -23.56 21.83 -5.22
C GLU A 224 -23.61 20.40 -5.77
N LEU A 225 -23.67 20.23 -7.10
CA LEU A 225 -23.62 18.91 -7.73
C LEU A 225 -22.25 18.25 -7.52
N GLU A 226 -21.18 19.03 -7.66
CA GLU A 226 -19.81 18.55 -7.41
C GLU A 226 -19.63 18.12 -5.95
N THR A 227 -20.13 18.91 -4.99
CA THR A 227 -20.10 18.56 -3.56
C THR A 227 -20.79 17.21 -3.31
N ILE A 228 -21.97 17.00 -3.91
CA ILE A 228 -22.71 15.73 -3.79
C ILE A 228 -21.92 14.60 -4.46
N ALA A 229 -21.39 14.82 -5.67
CA ALA A 229 -20.66 13.80 -6.42
C ALA A 229 -19.40 13.31 -5.69
N GLN A 230 -18.60 14.23 -5.12
CA GLN A 230 -17.44 13.86 -4.32
C GLN A 230 -17.88 13.08 -3.07
N THR A 231 -18.86 13.59 -2.33
CA THR A 231 -19.34 12.98 -1.08
C THR A 231 -19.98 11.60 -1.30
N TRP A 232 -20.69 11.39 -2.41
CA TRP A 232 -21.40 10.14 -2.74
C TRP A 232 -20.58 9.16 -3.60
N SER A 233 -19.30 9.48 -3.85
CA SER A 233 -18.38 8.61 -4.59
C SER A 233 -18.15 7.27 -3.87
N GLU A 234 -17.76 6.24 -4.62
CA GLU A 234 -17.41 4.93 -4.02
C GLU A 234 -16.27 5.08 -3.00
N HIS A 235 -15.28 5.91 -3.34
CA HIS A 235 -14.11 6.20 -2.52
C HIS A 235 -14.44 6.81 -1.15
N CYS A 236 -15.46 7.68 -1.07
CA CYS A 236 -15.80 8.37 0.18
C CYS A 236 -16.84 7.61 1.01
N VAL A 237 -17.82 6.97 0.36
CA VAL A 237 -18.91 6.29 1.08
C VAL A 237 -18.62 4.83 1.36
N HIS A 238 -17.80 4.15 0.54
CA HIS A 238 -17.64 2.69 0.55
C HIS A 238 -18.97 1.97 0.22
N LYS A 239 -19.64 2.39 -0.86
CA LYS A 239 -21.03 1.99 -1.15
C LYS A 239 -21.19 0.48 -1.27
N THR A 240 -20.23 -0.20 -1.87
CA THR A 240 -20.25 -1.65 -2.07
C THR A 240 -20.20 -2.39 -0.74
N LEU A 241 -19.25 -2.05 0.13
CA LEU A 241 -19.13 -2.64 1.46
C LEU A 241 -20.27 -2.23 2.40
N LYS A 242 -20.87 -1.04 2.23
CA LYS A 242 -22.05 -0.60 3.01
C LYS A 242 -23.38 -1.03 2.40
N SER A 243 -23.38 -1.65 1.22
CA SER A 243 -24.60 -2.05 0.52
C SER A 243 -25.32 -3.19 1.23
N ARG A 244 -26.62 -3.32 0.93
CA ARG A 244 -27.35 -4.54 1.24
C ARG A 244 -26.98 -5.59 0.20
N VAL A 245 -26.61 -6.79 0.65
CA VAL A 245 -26.17 -7.86 -0.25
C VAL A 245 -27.17 -9.01 -0.22
N ARG A 246 -27.53 -9.51 -1.39
CA ARG A 246 -28.22 -10.79 -1.55
C ARG A 246 -27.21 -11.82 -2.02
N TYR A 247 -26.81 -12.72 -1.13
CA TYR A 247 -25.80 -13.74 -1.36
C TYR A 247 -26.44 -15.11 -1.61
N ARG A 248 -25.94 -15.85 -2.60
CA ARG A 248 -26.36 -17.22 -2.91
C ARG A 248 -25.17 -18.12 -3.22
N GLU A 249 -25.13 -19.29 -2.59
CA GLU A 249 -24.24 -20.37 -3.00
C GLU A 249 -24.90 -21.25 -4.08
N LEU A 250 -24.29 -21.31 -5.25
CA LEU A 250 -24.79 -22.08 -6.40
C LEU A 250 -24.38 -23.55 -6.28
N ARG A 251 -25.31 -24.47 -6.54
CA ARG A 251 -25.05 -25.93 -6.56
C ARG A 251 -24.70 -26.41 -7.98
N GLY A 252 -23.97 -27.52 -8.11
CA GLY A 252 -23.28 -27.98 -9.34
C GLY A 252 -24.08 -28.00 -10.66
N VAL A 253 -25.41 -28.16 -10.64
CA VAL A 253 -26.25 -28.09 -11.85
C VAL A 253 -26.45 -26.64 -12.35
N GLU A 254 -26.54 -25.67 -11.44
CA GLU A 254 -26.68 -24.24 -11.75
C GLU A 254 -25.35 -23.61 -12.18
N ALA A 255 -24.23 -24.07 -11.63
CA ALA A 255 -22.88 -23.64 -11.98
C ALA A 255 -22.54 -23.86 -13.48
N SER A 256 -23.04 -24.95 -14.07
CA SER A 256 -22.80 -25.30 -15.48
C SER A 256 -23.43 -24.34 -16.49
N ARG A 257 -24.47 -23.59 -16.08
CA ARG A 257 -25.16 -22.59 -16.92
C ARG A 257 -24.57 -21.19 -16.80
N ALA A 258 -23.89 -20.88 -15.69
CA ALA A 258 -23.27 -19.57 -15.45
C ALA A 258 -21.86 -19.43 -16.08
N GLY A 259 -21.20 -20.53 -16.46
CA GLY A 259 -19.79 -20.55 -16.90
C GLY A 259 -19.52 -20.50 -18.42
N GLY A 260 -20.49 -20.18 -19.27
CA GLY A 260 -20.28 -20.11 -20.74
C GLY A 260 -19.58 -18.82 -21.19
N PRO A 261 -18.73 -18.84 -22.24
CA PRO A 261 -18.18 -17.61 -22.82
C PRO A 261 -19.32 -16.77 -23.43
N PRO A 262 -19.21 -15.42 -23.47
CA PRO A 262 -20.26 -14.56 -23.98
C PRO A 262 -20.40 -14.73 -25.50
N GLY A 263 -21.27 -15.64 -25.91
CA GLY A 263 -21.73 -15.83 -27.28
C GLY A 263 -23.03 -15.07 -27.49
N SER A 264 -23.07 -14.27 -28.56
CA SER A 264 -24.22 -13.51 -29.05
C SER A 264 -25.54 -14.28 -29.01
N GLU A 265 -26.54 -13.77 -28.27
CA GLU A 265 -27.94 -14.07 -28.56
C GLU A 265 -28.73 -12.79 -28.79
N SER A 266 -29.19 -12.69 -30.04
CA SER A 266 -30.07 -11.69 -30.60
C SER A 266 -31.51 -11.87 -30.13
N GLY A 267 -32.12 -10.76 -29.73
CA GLY A 267 -33.53 -10.39 -29.88
C GLY A 267 -34.61 -11.50 -29.95
N GLY A 268 -35.45 -11.54 -28.91
CA GLY A 268 -36.76 -12.18 -28.95
C GLY A 268 -37.63 -11.71 -27.80
N GLY A 269 -38.54 -10.77 -28.07
CA GLY A 269 -39.41 -10.18 -27.06
C GLY A 269 -40.47 -11.14 -26.51
N ALA A 270 -40.85 -10.93 -25.25
CA ALA A 270 -42.07 -11.50 -24.67
C ALA A 270 -42.68 -10.54 -23.63
N VAL A 271 -43.58 -9.71 -24.15
CA VAL A 271 -44.87 -9.25 -23.62
C VAL A 271 -45.10 -9.32 -22.10
N VAL A 272 -45.28 -8.12 -21.56
CA VAL A 272 -45.88 -7.73 -20.28
C VAL A 272 -47.25 -8.40 -20.06
N GLY A 273 -47.40 -9.09 -18.92
CA GLY A 273 -48.69 -9.45 -18.33
C GLY A 273 -48.93 -8.66 -17.04
N ARG A 274 -49.67 -7.55 -17.14
CA ARG A 274 -50.25 -6.82 -15.99
C ARG A 274 -51.32 -7.68 -15.32
N ALA A 275 -51.26 -7.81 -13.99
CA ALA A 275 -52.41 -8.11 -13.15
C ALA A 275 -52.46 -7.09 -12.01
N GLY A 276 -53.63 -6.48 -11.84
CA GLY A 276 -53.84 -5.25 -11.07
C GLY A 276 -54.08 -5.44 -9.57
N VAL A 277 -53.64 -4.41 -8.85
CA VAL A 277 -54.28 -3.65 -7.75
C VAL A 277 -55.58 -4.23 -7.15
N ASP A 278 -55.58 -4.46 -5.83
CA ASP A 278 -56.49 -3.77 -4.91
C ASP A 278 -56.13 -3.98 -3.41
N GLY A 279 -56.37 -2.97 -2.56
CA GLY A 279 -56.55 -3.19 -1.12
C GLY A 279 -55.79 -2.32 -0.10
N THR A 280 -56.04 -1.00 -0.10
CA THR A 280 -56.20 -0.07 1.05
C THR A 280 -55.64 -0.35 2.47
N ARG A 281 -54.96 0.70 3.00
CA ARG A 281 -54.89 1.24 4.40
C ARG A 281 -54.16 0.36 5.44
N GLU A 282 -53.32 0.88 6.34
CA GLU A 282 -53.48 2.06 7.20
C GLU A 282 -52.11 2.48 7.81
N ARG A 283 -51.90 3.77 8.04
CA ARG A 283 -50.71 4.33 8.70
C ARG A 283 -50.81 4.14 10.22
N SER A 284 -49.73 3.70 10.87
CA SER A 284 -49.44 4.10 12.23
C SER A 284 -47.95 4.40 12.38
N ALA A 285 -47.67 5.59 12.89
CA ALA A 285 -46.34 6.07 13.21
C ALA A 285 -45.96 5.55 14.60
N GLY A 286 -44.78 4.94 14.72
CA GLY A 286 -44.19 4.54 15.98
C GLY A 286 -42.67 4.74 15.91
N ARG A 287 -42.19 5.80 16.58
CA ARG A 287 -40.77 5.96 16.94
C ARG A 287 -40.32 4.70 17.70
N MET A 288 -39.27 4.03 17.24
CA MET A 288 -38.49 3.13 18.08
C MET A 288 -37.05 3.63 18.12
N GLY A 289 -36.73 4.33 19.21
CA GLY A 289 -35.38 4.30 19.75
C GLY A 289 -35.20 2.93 20.41
N VAL A 290 -34.12 2.23 20.09
CA VAL A 290 -33.80 0.95 20.70
C VAL A 290 -32.72 1.21 21.75
N GLU A 291 -33.16 1.22 23.00
CA GLU A 291 -32.33 1.14 24.20
C GLU A 291 -31.83 -0.31 24.34
N PHE A 292 -30.52 -0.50 24.43
CA PHE A 292 -29.92 -1.79 24.73
C PHE A 292 -29.92 -2.01 26.25
N THR A 293 -30.64 -3.00 26.76
CA THR A 293 -30.49 -3.50 28.13
C THR A 293 -30.70 -4.99 28.18
N PHE A 294 -29.68 -5.81 28.52
CA PHE A 294 -29.86 -7.11 29.20
C PHE A 294 -28.59 -7.63 29.88
N GLY A 295 -28.75 -8.09 31.14
CA GLY A 295 -28.08 -9.27 31.73
C GLY A 295 -26.67 -9.13 32.33
N GLY A 296 -26.55 -9.25 33.66
CA GLY A 296 -25.27 -9.21 34.40
C GLY A 296 -24.32 -10.42 34.20
N PRO A 297 -23.11 -10.38 34.79
CA PRO A 297 -21.97 -11.17 34.36
C PRO A 297 -22.00 -12.60 34.91
N GLY A 298 -22.06 -13.58 34.00
CA GLY A 298 -21.79 -14.99 34.29
C GLY A 298 -20.46 -15.41 33.67
N THR A 299 -19.52 -15.84 34.50
CA THR A 299 -18.23 -16.40 34.10
C THR A 299 -18.44 -17.77 33.44
N ASN A 300 -18.42 -17.83 32.11
CA ASN A 300 -18.06 -18.98 31.27
C ASN A 300 -18.15 -18.51 29.80
N GLY A 301 -17.01 -18.27 29.16
CA GLY A 301 -16.97 -17.87 27.74
C GLY A 301 -17.53 -18.99 26.84
N PRO A 302 -18.32 -18.67 25.80
CA PRO A 302 -18.79 -19.67 24.86
C PRO A 302 -17.61 -20.22 24.06
N THR A 303 -17.48 -21.54 24.04
CA THR A 303 -16.53 -22.26 23.20
C THR A 303 -16.96 -22.06 21.74
N ILE A 304 -16.30 -21.19 20.99
CA ILE A 304 -16.46 -21.13 19.53
C ILE A 304 -15.74 -22.36 18.96
N ARG A 305 -16.47 -23.47 18.80
CA ARG A 305 -16.07 -24.54 17.89
C ARG A 305 -16.72 -24.24 16.55
N PRO A 306 -15.99 -24.24 15.41
CA PRO A 306 -16.67 -24.35 14.14
C PRO A 306 -17.40 -25.71 14.12
N PRO A 307 -18.70 -25.77 13.76
CA PRO A 307 -19.25 -27.00 13.26
C PRO A 307 -18.70 -27.16 11.84
N LEU A 308 -17.67 -28.00 11.66
CA LEU A 308 -17.49 -28.67 10.39
C LEU A 308 -18.80 -29.40 10.12
N VAL A 309 -19.59 -28.93 9.15
CA VAL A 309 -20.72 -29.72 8.68
C VAL A 309 -20.12 -30.89 7.92
N GLU A 310 -19.92 -32.01 8.61
CA GLU A 310 -19.75 -33.31 7.95
C GLU A 310 -20.94 -33.45 6.99
N ALA A 311 -20.65 -33.76 5.73
CA ALA A 311 -21.69 -33.98 4.74
C ALA A 311 -22.63 -35.07 5.27
N GLU A 312 -23.89 -34.73 5.53
CA GLU A 312 -24.88 -35.73 5.93
C GLU A 312 -25.00 -36.79 4.81
N GLY A 313 -24.61 -38.03 5.13
CA GLY A 313 -25.19 -39.23 4.53
C GLY A 313 -24.26 -40.11 3.67
N GLY A 314 -23.49 -40.96 4.34
CA GLY A 314 -22.91 -42.19 3.81
C GLY A 314 -22.38 -43.03 4.99
N ASP A 315 -23.22 -43.92 5.52
CA ASP A 315 -22.98 -44.76 6.69
C ASP A 315 -21.84 -45.76 6.43
N ASP A 316 -20.59 -45.39 6.71
CA ASP A 316 -19.44 -46.28 6.90
C ASP A 316 -18.31 -45.49 7.60
N GLY A 317 -17.88 -45.95 8.79
CA GLY A 317 -16.97 -45.22 9.67
C GLY A 317 -15.50 -45.13 9.20
N GLU A 318 -15.20 -44.18 8.32
CA GLU A 318 -13.85 -43.66 8.07
C GLU A 318 -13.78 -42.14 8.37
N PRO A 319 -12.84 -41.66 9.22
CA PRO A 319 -12.60 -40.24 9.41
C PRO A 319 -11.68 -39.71 8.31
N GLY A 320 -12.22 -38.93 7.37
CA GLY A 320 -11.44 -38.17 6.40
C GLY A 320 -11.89 -38.34 4.96
N SER A 321 -12.98 -37.67 4.56
CA SER A 321 -13.31 -37.46 3.16
C SER A 321 -13.74 -36.01 2.93
N GLY A 322 -13.15 -35.36 1.93
CA GLY A 322 -13.11 -33.91 1.72
C GLY A 322 -14.45 -33.18 1.83
N GLY A 323 -14.49 -32.21 2.75
CA GLY A 323 -15.58 -31.26 2.89
C GLY A 323 -15.25 -29.93 2.21
N VAL A 324 -16.23 -29.36 1.51
CA VAL A 324 -16.22 -27.96 1.04
C VAL A 324 -16.43 -27.06 2.26
N PHE A 325 -15.59 -26.03 2.46
CA PHE A 325 -15.76 -25.06 3.55
C PHE A 325 -17.04 -24.23 3.35
N ARG A 326 -18.05 -24.51 4.18
CA ARG A 326 -19.32 -23.77 4.21
C ARG A 326 -19.34 -22.80 5.38
N ILE A 327 -19.85 -21.60 5.11
CA ILE A 327 -20.11 -20.60 6.14
C ILE A 327 -21.34 -21.05 6.92
N ASP A 328 -21.21 -21.15 8.24
CA ASP A 328 -22.36 -21.26 9.12
C ASP A 328 -23.00 -19.88 9.25
N TRP A 329 -24.20 -19.73 8.71
CA TRP A 329 -24.97 -18.49 8.74
C TRP A 329 -25.80 -18.34 10.03
N SER A 330 -25.86 -19.37 10.87
CA SER A 330 -26.64 -19.35 12.09
C SER A 330 -26.05 -18.35 13.09
N GLY A 331 -26.92 -17.52 13.69
CA GLY A 331 -26.49 -16.52 14.66
C GLY A 331 -25.69 -15.34 14.11
N ARG A 332 -25.46 -15.25 12.79
CA ARG A 332 -24.68 -14.13 12.22
C ARG A 332 -25.41 -12.78 12.40
N PRO A 333 -24.71 -11.72 12.86
CA PRO A 333 -25.32 -10.42 13.09
C PRO A 333 -25.93 -9.84 11.83
N GLY A 334 -27.23 -9.51 11.83
CA GLY A 334 -27.88 -8.85 10.70
C GLY A 334 -27.94 -9.66 9.39
N HIS A 335 -27.80 -10.98 9.48
CA HIS A 335 -27.99 -11.92 8.37
C HIS A 335 -29.38 -12.53 8.43
N VAL A 336 -30.08 -12.57 7.30
CA VAL A 336 -31.38 -13.23 7.16
C VAL A 336 -31.28 -14.33 6.11
N VAL A 337 -31.40 -15.58 6.57
CA VAL A 337 -31.38 -16.76 5.69
C VAL A 337 -32.80 -17.10 5.26
N SER A 338 -33.02 -17.15 3.95
CA SER A 338 -34.29 -17.54 3.33
C SER A 338 -34.39 -19.06 3.18
N GLU A 339 -35.61 -19.59 3.00
CA GLU A 339 -35.86 -21.03 2.81
C GLU A 339 -35.12 -21.62 1.59
N ASP A 340 -34.86 -20.81 0.56
CA ASP A 340 -34.12 -21.21 -0.64
C ASP A 340 -32.59 -21.18 -0.45
N GLY A 341 -32.11 -20.87 0.76
CA GLY A 341 -30.68 -20.75 1.08
C GLY A 341 -30.06 -19.40 0.70
N THR A 342 -30.83 -18.46 0.17
CA THR A 342 -30.37 -17.09 -0.08
C THR A 342 -30.17 -16.36 1.24
N VAL A 343 -29.05 -15.65 1.38
CA VAL A 343 -28.70 -14.88 2.57
C VAL A 343 -28.77 -13.39 2.25
N GLU A 344 -29.58 -12.65 2.98
CA GLU A 344 -29.61 -11.19 2.91
C GLU A 344 -28.76 -10.59 4.04
N ILE A 345 -27.81 -9.74 3.66
CA ILE A 345 -26.84 -9.11 4.57
C ILE A 345 -27.10 -7.60 4.56
N ASP A 346 -27.51 -7.04 5.68
CA ASP A 346 -27.80 -5.61 5.84
C ASP A 346 -26.52 -4.84 6.22
N ASN A 347 -25.81 -4.30 5.21
CA ASN A 347 -24.51 -3.63 5.30
C ASN A 347 -23.35 -4.60 5.58
N LEU A 348 -22.67 -5.07 4.52
CA LEU A 348 -21.63 -6.10 4.62
C LEU A 348 -20.53 -5.73 5.64
N LEU A 349 -19.97 -4.52 5.59
CA LEU A 349 -18.93 -4.06 6.52
C LEU A 349 -19.41 -4.04 7.97
N LYS A 350 -20.59 -3.47 8.21
CA LYS A 350 -21.15 -3.33 9.57
C LYS A 350 -21.46 -4.68 10.20
N ARG A 351 -21.83 -5.68 9.41
CA ARG A 351 -22.22 -7.02 9.86
C ARG A 351 -21.08 -8.03 9.93
N THR A 352 -19.91 -7.68 9.40
CA THR A 352 -18.72 -8.54 9.40
C THR A 352 -17.59 -7.88 10.17
N VAL A 353 -16.67 -7.20 9.50
CA VAL A 353 -15.46 -6.57 10.06
C VAL A 353 -15.77 -5.71 11.30
N ALA A 354 -16.75 -4.81 11.22
CA ALA A 354 -17.09 -3.95 12.35
C ALA A 354 -17.80 -4.73 13.48
N ALA A 355 -18.67 -5.69 13.13
CA ALA A 355 -19.36 -6.52 14.11
C ALA A 355 -18.36 -7.34 14.94
N ALA A 356 -17.32 -7.90 14.31
CA ALA A 356 -16.27 -8.63 15.02
C ALA A 356 -15.62 -7.77 16.10
N THR A 357 -15.24 -6.53 15.77
CA THR A 357 -14.66 -5.59 16.73
C THR A 357 -15.63 -5.21 17.85
N PHE A 358 -16.87 -4.81 17.53
CA PHE A 358 -17.82 -4.36 18.56
C PHE A 358 -18.22 -5.49 19.51
N GLU A 359 -18.41 -6.71 19.00
CA GLU A 359 -18.65 -7.86 19.87
C GLU A 359 -17.43 -8.21 20.72
N LEU A 360 -16.21 -8.11 20.18
CA LEU A 360 -15.00 -8.30 20.99
C LEU A 360 -14.91 -7.29 22.14
N ILE A 361 -15.31 -6.04 21.89
CA ILE A 361 -15.40 -5.00 22.93
C ILE A 361 -16.42 -5.41 24.01
N GLU A 362 -17.60 -5.88 23.61
CA GLU A 362 -18.62 -6.40 24.54
C GLU A 362 -18.11 -7.62 25.34
N GLU A 363 -17.26 -8.45 24.73
CA GLU A 363 -16.59 -9.59 25.35
C GLU A 363 -15.33 -9.22 26.16
N GLY A 364 -15.07 -7.94 26.41
CA GLY A 364 -14.03 -7.46 27.31
C GLY A 364 -12.70 -7.09 26.65
N VAL A 365 -12.66 -6.88 25.33
CA VAL A 365 -11.55 -6.16 24.68
C VAL A 365 -11.71 -4.66 24.98
N ASP A 366 -11.21 -4.25 26.14
CA ASP A 366 -11.43 -2.93 26.76
C ASP A 366 -10.37 -1.87 26.41
N TRP A 367 -9.46 -2.21 25.50
CA TRP A 367 -8.28 -1.41 25.17
C TRP A 367 -8.34 -0.75 23.78
N THR A 368 -9.48 -0.85 23.08
CA THR A 368 -9.78 -0.04 21.90
C THR A 368 -10.31 1.34 22.34
N LEU A 369 -9.65 2.42 21.91
CA LEU A 369 -9.97 3.78 22.35
C LEU A 369 -10.83 4.53 21.33
N SER A 370 -10.56 4.32 20.04
CA SER A 370 -11.33 4.90 18.92
C SER A 370 -11.28 3.95 17.73
N VAL A 371 -12.43 3.48 17.27
CA VAL A 371 -12.54 2.55 16.12
C VAL A 371 -13.74 2.96 15.26
N PHE A 372 -13.58 2.93 13.94
CA PHE A 372 -14.62 3.25 12.94
C PHE A 372 -15.29 4.63 13.06
N LYS A 373 -14.66 5.61 13.74
CA LYS A 373 -15.24 6.95 13.96
C LYS A 373 -14.33 8.13 13.61
N ASP A 374 -13.08 7.86 13.24
CA ASP A 374 -12.01 8.84 13.05
C ASP A 374 -11.11 8.41 11.88
N ASN A 375 -10.15 9.24 11.48
CA ASN A 375 -9.28 9.00 10.31
C ASN A 375 -8.38 7.76 10.48
N SER A 376 -8.12 7.36 11.73
CA SER A 376 -7.41 6.12 12.06
C SER A 376 -7.95 5.43 13.30
N GLY A 377 -7.58 4.17 13.48
CA GLY A 377 -7.95 3.36 14.64
C GLY A 377 -6.96 3.53 15.78
N VAL A 378 -7.44 3.69 17.02
CA VAL A 378 -6.62 3.94 18.21
C VAL A 378 -6.80 2.84 19.25
N ILE A 379 -5.69 2.31 19.74
CA ILE A 379 -5.63 1.33 20.85
C ILE A 379 -4.79 1.86 22.00
N ALA A 380 -5.03 1.38 23.22
CA ALA A 380 -4.22 1.73 24.37
C ALA A 380 -2.84 1.07 24.27
N PHE A 381 -1.79 1.87 24.27
CA PHE A 381 -0.41 1.41 24.43
C PHE A 381 -0.08 1.22 25.92
N ASP A 382 -0.45 2.20 26.74
CA ASP A 382 -0.38 2.16 28.20
C ASP A 382 -1.48 3.03 28.84
N ASP A 383 -1.28 3.46 30.08
CA ASP A 383 -2.25 4.28 30.82
C ASP A 383 -2.23 5.77 30.42
N GLU A 384 -1.18 6.23 29.74
CA GLU A 384 -0.99 7.63 29.35
C GLU A 384 -1.16 7.83 27.84
N TYR A 385 -0.76 6.85 27.03
CA TYR A 385 -0.72 6.92 25.58
C TYR A 385 -1.57 5.84 24.89
N GLY A 386 -2.20 6.27 23.80
CA GLY A 386 -2.70 5.41 22.75
C GLY A 386 -1.74 5.39 21.56
N VAL A 387 -1.83 4.33 20.76
CA VAL A 387 -1.20 4.25 19.43
C VAL A 387 -2.30 4.14 18.39
N CYS A 388 -2.15 4.91 17.33
CA CYS A 388 -3.06 4.91 16.21
C CYS A 388 -2.41 4.33 14.96
N VAL A 389 -3.20 3.74 14.08
CA VAL A 389 -2.70 3.06 12.88
C VAL A 389 -3.69 3.18 11.74
N LYS A 390 -3.16 3.43 10.56
CA LYS A 390 -3.89 3.55 9.30
C LYS A 390 -3.06 2.94 8.18
N VAL A 391 -3.75 2.32 7.22
CA VAL A 391 -3.18 1.88 5.95
C VAL A 391 -4.14 2.28 4.84
N GLU A 392 -3.62 2.99 3.85
CA GLU A 392 -4.33 3.47 2.67
C GLU A 392 -3.81 2.80 1.40
N THR A 393 -4.56 2.94 0.30
CA THR A 393 -4.17 2.41 -1.01
C THR A 393 -4.11 3.51 -2.06
N HIS A 394 -3.12 3.45 -2.97
CA HIS A 394 -2.96 4.45 -4.03
C HIS A 394 -2.75 3.82 -5.43
N ASN A 395 -3.51 2.76 -5.70
CA ASN A 395 -3.31 1.82 -6.81
C ASN A 395 -3.33 2.49 -8.20
N ARG A 396 -4.41 3.21 -8.53
CA ARG A 396 -4.60 3.75 -9.89
C ARG A 396 -3.69 4.92 -10.22
N PRO A 397 -3.51 5.91 -9.32
CA PRO A 397 -2.52 6.94 -9.58
C PRO A 397 -1.14 6.30 -9.77
N SER A 398 -0.80 5.29 -8.97
CA SER A 398 0.46 4.55 -9.14
C SER A 398 0.55 3.70 -10.42
N ALA A 399 -0.55 3.37 -11.08
CA ALA A 399 -0.55 2.72 -12.39
C ALA A 399 -0.15 3.67 -13.53
N ILE A 400 -0.43 4.98 -13.36
CA ILE A 400 -0.23 6.03 -14.38
C ILE A 400 1.06 6.81 -14.10
N GLU A 401 1.27 7.20 -12.85
CA GLU A 401 2.39 7.96 -12.32
C GLU A 401 2.79 7.29 -10.98
N PRO A 402 3.71 6.30 -11.01
CA PRO A 402 4.03 5.47 -9.86
C PRO A 402 4.73 6.20 -8.71
N TYR A 403 5.60 7.18 -9.01
CA TYR A 403 6.36 7.93 -8.01
C TYR A 403 5.48 8.85 -7.17
N GLY A 404 4.80 9.80 -7.82
CA GLY A 404 3.83 10.72 -7.27
C GLY A 404 2.65 9.97 -6.67
N GLY A 405 2.16 8.90 -7.32
CA GLY A 405 1.12 8.04 -6.77
C GLY A 405 1.51 7.43 -5.41
N ALA A 406 2.71 6.86 -5.29
CA ALA A 406 3.16 6.30 -4.02
C ALA A 406 3.51 7.37 -2.97
N ALA A 407 4.13 8.48 -3.40
CA ALA A 407 4.51 9.59 -2.52
C ALA A 407 3.27 10.26 -1.89
N THR A 408 2.23 10.49 -2.68
CA THR A 408 0.96 11.09 -2.22
C THR A 408 0.13 10.10 -1.42
N GLY A 409 0.17 8.81 -1.74
CA GLY A 409 -0.37 7.75 -0.90
C GLY A 409 0.26 7.71 0.50
N ALA A 410 1.59 7.83 0.58
CA ALA A 410 2.31 7.92 1.85
C ALA A 410 1.95 9.19 2.64
N GLY A 411 1.96 10.36 1.98
CA GLY A 411 1.58 11.63 2.60
C GLY A 411 0.12 11.64 3.10
N GLY A 412 -0.83 11.18 2.29
CA GLY A 412 -2.23 11.05 2.71
C GLY A 412 -2.39 10.21 3.98
N CYS A 413 -1.76 9.04 4.02
CA CYS A 413 -1.82 8.18 5.20
C CYS A 413 -1.14 8.80 6.43
N ILE A 414 -0.06 9.56 6.25
CA ILE A 414 0.56 10.31 7.34
C ILE A 414 -0.39 11.40 7.86
N ARG A 415 -1.09 12.11 6.98
CA ARG A 415 -2.10 13.10 7.37
C ARG A 415 -3.29 12.49 8.09
N ASP A 416 -3.74 11.30 7.75
CA ASP A 416 -4.78 10.59 8.52
C ASP A 416 -4.36 10.39 9.98
N VAL A 417 -3.10 9.98 10.19
CA VAL A 417 -2.52 9.82 11.53
C VAL A 417 -2.41 11.17 12.23
N ILE A 418 -1.93 12.22 11.55
CA ILE A 418 -1.89 13.57 12.10
C ILE A 418 -3.30 14.04 12.48
N GLY A 419 -4.31 13.76 11.65
CA GLY A 419 -5.71 14.16 11.83
C GLY A 419 -6.45 13.43 12.95
N THR A 420 -5.88 12.36 13.49
CA THR A 420 -6.54 11.53 14.51
C THR A 420 -6.71 12.28 15.83
N GLY A 421 -7.94 12.30 16.35
CA GLY A 421 -8.31 13.00 17.58
C GLY A 421 -7.94 14.49 17.54
N LEU A 422 -7.09 14.92 18.46
CA LEU A 422 -6.52 16.27 18.52
C LEU A 422 -5.06 16.32 18.09
N GLY A 423 -4.60 15.39 17.25
CA GLY A 423 -3.25 15.39 16.71
C GLY A 423 -2.40 14.24 17.23
N ALA A 424 -2.20 13.17 16.46
CA ALA A 424 -1.21 12.14 16.79
C ALA A 424 0.16 12.46 16.16
N ARG A 425 1.24 12.00 16.78
CA ARG A 425 2.60 12.14 16.25
C ARG A 425 2.97 10.87 15.47
N PRO A 426 3.20 10.92 14.15
CA PRO A 426 3.71 9.78 13.40
C PRO A 426 5.06 9.28 13.94
N ILE A 427 5.17 7.96 14.15
CA ILE A 427 6.36 7.29 14.72
C ILE A 427 6.92 6.18 13.85
N ALA A 428 6.13 5.65 12.90
CA ALA A 428 6.57 4.63 11.96
C ALA A 428 5.64 4.59 10.74
N SER A 429 6.18 4.12 9.62
CA SER A 429 5.45 3.88 8.38
C SER A 429 5.65 2.43 7.90
N THR A 430 4.75 1.97 7.04
CA THR A 430 4.81 0.66 6.40
C THR A 430 4.49 0.75 4.91
N ASP A 431 4.99 -0.20 4.11
CA ASP A 431 4.70 -0.26 2.68
C ASP A 431 4.51 -1.69 2.18
N VAL A 432 3.44 -1.93 1.42
CA VAL A 432 3.23 -3.23 0.79
C VAL A 432 2.91 -3.02 -0.69
N PHE A 433 3.52 -3.81 -1.56
CA PHE A 433 3.33 -3.71 -3.00
C PHE A 433 2.90 -5.05 -3.61
N CYS A 434 1.87 -5.04 -4.45
CA CYS A 434 1.56 -6.16 -5.34
C CYS A 434 1.76 -5.72 -6.79
N VAL A 435 2.76 -6.28 -7.46
CA VAL A 435 3.20 -5.85 -8.80
C VAL A 435 3.42 -7.03 -9.74
N ALA A 436 3.43 -6.78 -11.05
CA ALA A 436 3.79 -7.81 -12.02
C ALA A 436 5.28 -8.15 -11.97
N HIS A 437 5.67 -9.30 -12.51
CA HIS A 437 7.07 -9.70 -12.52
C HIS A 437 7.92 -8.70 -13.35
N PRO A 438 9.03 -8.19 -12.79
CA PRO A 438 9.78 -7.06 -13.36
C PRO A 438 10.37 -7.35 -14.74
N ASP A 439 10.77 -8.60 -14.99
CA ASP A 439 11.41 -9.03 -16.23
C ASP A 439 10.46 -9.81 -17.16
N GLY A 440 9.17 -9.92 -16.80
CA GLY A 440 8.17 -10.69 -17.55
C GLY A 440 7.57 -9.94 -18.76
N TRP A 441 7.74 -8.63 -18.83
CA TRP A 441 7.03 -7.74 -19.75
C TRP A 441 7.97 -6.67 -20.33
N SER A 442 8.36 -6.81 -21.60
CA SER A 442 9.19 -5.80 -22.29
C SER A 442 9.11 -5.93 -23.81
N PRO A 443 9.25 -4.81 -24.57
CA PRO A 443 9.36 -4.83 -26.03
C PRO A 443 10.59 -5.60 -26.57
N GLY A 444 11.64 -5.74 -25.76
CA GLY A 444 12.92 -6.37 -26.13
C GLY A 444 13.11 -7.80 -25.60
N GLY A 445 12.11 -8.37 -24.92
CA GLY A 445 12.11 -9.71 -24.34
C GLY A 445 10.94 -9.92 -23.35
N GLY A 446 10.32 -11.10 -23.33
CA GLY A 446 9.15 -11.38 -22.49
C GLY A 446 7.79 -11.16 -23.20
N LYS A 447 6.71 -10.99 -22.43
CA LYS A 447 5.34 -10.74 -22.93
C LYS A 447 5.20 -9.30 -23.45
N ALA A 448 4.36 -9.10 -24.46
CA ALA A 448 4.01 -7.78 -24.94
C ALA A 448 3.23 -7.01 -23.86
N LEU A 449 3.63 -5.75 -23.60
CA LEU A 449 2.99 -4.90 -22.60
C LEU A 449 1.57 -4.50 -23.06
N PRO A 450 0.54 -4.59 -22.21
CA PRO A 450 -0.79 -4.09 -22.55
C PRO A 450 -0.75 -2.58 -22.87
N PRO A 451 -1.53 -2.10 -23.86
CA PRO A 451 -1.65 -0.67 -24.14
C PRO A 451 -2.03 0.12 -22.88
N GLY A 452 -1.28 1.17 -22.58
CA GLY A 452 -1.51 2.05 -21.42
C GLY A 452 -0.87 1.56 -20.11
N ALA A 453 -0.36 0.33 -20.04
CA ALA A 453 0.40 -0.14 -18.88
C ALA A 453 1.87 0.32 -18.95
N LEU A 454 2.52 0.45 -17.79
CA LEU A 454 3.95 0.74 -17.67
C LEU A 454 4.75 -0.53 -17.40
N PRO A 455 6.05 -0.59 -17.77
CA PRO A 455 6.89 -1.74 -17.46
C PRO A 455 6.94 -2.02 -15.94
N PRO A 456 6.76 -3.27 -15.47
CA PRO A 456 6.67 -3.54 -14.03
C PRO A 456 7.93 -3.19 -13.24
N ARG A 457 9.13 -3.33 -13.83
CA ARG A 457 10.39 -2.85 -13.23
C ARG A 457 10.37 -1.33 -13.00
N ARG A 458 9.76 -0.55 -13.91
CA ARG A 458 9.58 0.91 -13.74
C ARG A 458 8.59 1.19 -12.62
N ILE A 459 7.43 0.52 -12.60
CA ILE A 459 6.44 0.63 -11.52
C ILE A 459 7.12 0.43 -10.16
N LEU A 460 7.77 -0.72 -9.93
CA LEU A 460 8.39 -1.02 -8.63
C LEU A 460 9.50 -0.02 -8.28
N GLY A 461 10.32 0.37 -9.26
CA GLY A 461 11.37 1.37 -9.07
C GLY A 461 10.85 2.72 -8.60
N GLU A 462 9.80 3.21 -9.25
CA GLU A 462 9.23 4.52 -9.01
C GLU A 462 8.36 4.56 -7.74
N VAL A 463 7.58 3.51 -7.41
CA VAL A 463 6.82 3.46 -6.14
C VAL A 463 7.76 3.44 -4.93
N VAL A 464 8.85 2.67 -5.00
CA VAL A 464 9.88 2.61 -3.95
C VAL A 464 10.53 3.99 -3.77
N ALA A 465 10.85 4.66 -4.88
CA ALA A 465 11.42 6.01 -4.83
C ALA A 465 10.43 7.04 -4.24
N GLY A 466 9.13 6.92 -4.53
CA GLY A 466 8.08 7.78 -3.98
C GLY A 466 7.95 7.64 -2.47
N VAL A 467 7.84 6.40 -1.97
CA VAL A 467 7.81 6.10 -0.52
C VAL A 467 9.07 6.59 0.18
N ARG A 468 10.26 6.29 -0.40
CA ARG A 468 11.55 6.75 0.13
C ARG A 468 11.58 8.26 0.29
N ASP A 469 11.30 8.98 -0.79
CA ASP A 469 11.49 10.42 -0.82
C ASP A 469 10.52 11.14 0.11
N TYR A 470 9.29 10.62 0.28
CA TYR A 470 8.32 11.20 1.19
C TYR A 470 8.66 10.88 2.66
N GLY A 471 8.77 9.60 3.01
CA GLY A 471 9.01 9.15 4.39
C GLY A 471 10.33 9.68 4.98
N ASN A 472 11.42 9.60 4.22
CA ASN A 472 12.74 10.07 4.68
C ASN A 472 12.74 11.59 4.93
N ARG A 473 12.07 12.39 4.08
CA ARG A 473 11.99 13.85 4.25
C ARG A 473 11.05 14.24 5.39
N MET A 474 10.00 13.47 5.65
CA MET A 474 9.16 13.62 6.83
C MET A 474 9.91 13.26 8.13
N GLY A 475 10.96 12.44 8.05
CA GLY A 475 11.65 11.92 9.22
C GLY A 475 10.84 10.87 9.98
N ILE A 476 10.11 10.04 9.23
CA ILE A 476 9.32 8.91 9.76
C ILE A 476 9.95 7.62 9.22
N PRO A 477 10.33 6.67 10.07
CA PRO A 477 11.00 5.46 9.61
C PRO A 477 10.01 4.50 8.95
N THR A 478 10.32 3.97 7.77
CA THR A 478 9.55 2.87 7.15
C THR A 478 10.13 1.55 7.63
N VAL A 479 9.40 0.85 8.50
CA VAL A 479 9.95 -0.25 9.31
C VAL A 479 9.42 -1.63 8.96
N SER A 480 8.30 -1.73 8.25
CA SER A 480 7.66 -3.01 7.91
C SER A 480 7.06 -2.96 6.52
N GLY A 481 7.10 -4.07 5.79
CA GLY A 481 6.55 -4.14 4.45
C GLY A 481 6.68 -5.50 3.78
N ALA A 482 6.06 -5.64 2.61
CA ALA A 482 6.07 -6.87 1.81
C ALA A 482 5.94 -6.58 0.31
N VAL A 483 6.41 -7.50 -0.54
CA VAL A 483 6.19 -7.40 -1.99
C VAL A 483 5.74 -8.74 -2.53
N HIS A 484 4.56 -8.75 -3.13
CA HIS A 484 3.98 -9.92 -3.78
C HIS A 484 3.96 -9.74 -5.31
N PHE A 485 4.25 -10.80 -6.05
CA PHE A 485 4.37 -10.73 -7.50
C PHE A 485 3.33 -11.62 -8.21
N ASP A 486 2.53 -11.03 -9.10
CA ASP A 486 1.64 -11.73 -10.04
C ASP A 486 1.47 -10.88 -11.31
N ASP A 487 1.60 -11.52 -12.47
CA ASP A 487 1.50 -10.86 -13.78
C ASP A 487 0.16 -10.15 -14.05
N ARG A 488 -0.91 -10.49 -13.33
CA ARG A 488 -2.22 -9.82 -13.45
C ARG A 488 -2.24 -8.41 -12.86
N TYR A 489 -1.25 -8.04 -12.04
CA TYR A 489 -1.08 -6.66 -11.59
C TYR A 489 -0.47 -5.73 -12.65
N VAL A 490 -0.12 -6.24 -13.85
CA VAL A 490 0.56 -5.45 -14.91
C VAL A 490 -0.21 -4.19 -15.30
N GLY A 491 -1.54 -4.25 -15.31
CA GLY A 491 -2.38 -3.11 -15.68
C GLY A 491 -2.79 -2.22 -14.51
N ASN A 492 -2.67 -2.72 -13.28
CA ASN A 492 -3.09 -2.03 -12.08
C ASN A 492 -2.33 -2.61 -10.87
N PRO A 493 -1.17 -2.04 -10.51
CA PRO A 493 -0.42 -2.45 -9.32
C PRO A 493 -1.18 -2.06 -8.05
N LEU A 494 -0.92 -2.78 -6.96
CA LEU A 494 -1.43 -2.41 -5.64
C LEU A 494 -0.31 -1.77 -4.82
N VAL A 495 -0.59 -0.59 -4.29
CA VAL A 495 0.35 0.22 -3.51
C VAL A 495 -0.31 0.58 -2.20
N PHE A 496 0.10 -0.10 -1.13
CA PHE A 496 -0.38 0.12 0.22
C PHE A 496 0.65 0.96 0.99
N CYS A 497 0.21 2.06 1.59
CA CYS A 497 1.03 2.92 2.44
C CYS A 497 0.39 2.99 3.82
N GLY A 498 1.15 2.69 4.87
CA GLY A 498 0.69 2.72 6.25
C GLY A 498 1.46 3.69 7.12
N CYS A 499 0.81 4.17 8.18
CA CYS A 499 1.38 5.06 9.18
C CYS A 499 0.86 4.69 10.57
N ILE A 500 1.76 4.76 11.56
CA ILE A 500 1.50 4.55 12.98
C ILE A 500 1.83 5.84 13.73
N GLY A 501 0.94 6.26 14.62
CA GLY A 501 1.12 7.45 15.46
C GLY A 501 0.98 7.19 16.95
N LEU A 502 1.56 8.08 17.75
CA LEU A 502 1.43 8.13 19.21
C LEU A 502 0.55 9.32 19.62
N ILE A 503 -0.44 9.08 20.48
CA ILE A 503 -1.38 10.11 20.95
C ILE A 503 -1.61 9.99 22.46
N PRO A 504 -1.64 11.10 23.22
CA PRO A 504 -2.08 11.07 24.62
C PRO A 504 -3.54 10.60 24.72
N ARG A 505 -3.86 9.71 25.67
CA ARG A 505 -5.21 9.11 25.77
C ARG A 505 -6.32 10.13 25.97
N GLY A 506 -6.04 11.25 26.63
CA GLY A 506 -7.01 12.33 26.85
C GLY A 506 -7.34 13.15 25.60
N LEU A 507 -6.66 12.91 24.47
CA LEU A 507 -6.75 13.71 23.24
C LEU A 507 -7.27 12.91 22.04
N VAL A 508 -7.78 11.70 22.26
CA VAL A 508 -8.30 10.82 21.21
C VAL A 508 -9.67 11.22 20.67
N GLU A 509 -10.30 12.26 21.24
CA GLU A 509 -11.59 12.77 20.76
C GLU A 509 -11.50 14.26 20.45
N GLY A 510 -11.91 14.63 19.23
CA GLY A 510 -12.19 16.00 18.81
C GLY A 510 -13.67 16.18 18.47
N ARG A 511 -14.23 17.37 18.72
CA ARG A 511 -15.61 17.72 18.34
C ARG A 511 -15.71 19.18 17.92
N VAL A 512 -16.28 19.40 16.75
CA VAL A 512 -16.62 20.75 16.25
C VAL A 512 -17.69 21.39 17.13
N ARG A 513 -17.56 22.69 17.39
CA ARG A 513 -18.57 23.49 18.11
C ARG A 513 -19.12 24.60 17.21
N PRO A 514 -20.42 24.93 17.31
CA PRO A 514 -20.94 26.15 16.67
C PRO A 514 -20.15 27.38 17.13
N GLY A 515 -19.74 28.22 16.18
CA GLY A 515 -18.90 29.40 16.40
C GLY A 515 -17.40 29.16 16.23
N ASP A 516 -16.95 27.90 16.10
CA ASP A 516 -15.55 27.61 15.76
C ASP A 516 -15.21 28.17 14.37
N ARG A 517 -14.02 28.77 14.25
CA ARG A 517 -13.45 29.21 12.99
C ARG A 517 -12.97 28.00 12.18
N ILE A 518 -13.22 28.04 10.88
CA ILE A 518 -12.73 27.04 9.91
C ILE A 518 -11.33 27.48 9.48
N ILE A 519 -10.29 26.83 10.00
CA ILE A 519 -8.91 27.18 9.70
C ILE A 519 -8.29 26.14 8.79
N ALA A 520 -7.82 26.57 7.61
CA ALA A 520 -6.98 25.75 6.73
C ALA A 520 -5.50 25.99 7.06
N VAL A 521 -4.73 24.90 7.11
CA VAL A 521 -3.30 24.89 7.47
C VAL A 521 -2.52 24.11 6.42
N GLY A 522 -1.39 24.65 5.98
CA GLY A 522 -0.43 23.95 5.11
C GLY A 522 -0.47 24.38 3.64
N GLY A 523 -0.46 23.39 2.75
CA GLY A 523 -0.29 23.56 1.31
C GLY A 523 -1.30 24.50 0.66
N ARG A 524 -0.88 25.17 -0.43
CA ARG A 524 -1.76 26.04 -1.22
C ARG A 524 -2.63 25.24 -2.18
N THR A 525 -3.83 25.76 -2.46
CA THR A 525 -4.84 25.17 -3.34
C THR A 525 -4.48 25.34 -4.81
N GLY A 526 -4.55 24.26 -5.60
CA GLY A 526 -4.25 24.23 -7.04
C GLY A 526 -5.20 23.32 -7.82
N ARG A 527 -5.03 23.20 -9.13
CA ARG A 527 -5.76 22.22 -9.98
C ARG A 527 -5.18 20.81 -9.85
N ASP A 528 -4.90 20.39 -8.63
CA ASP A 528 -4.34 19.08 -8.33
C ASP A 528 -5.48 18.13 -7.97
N GLY A 529 -5.57 16.99 -8.66
CA GLY A 529 -6.53 15.93 -8.34
C GLY A 529 -7.99 16.36 -8.48
N ILE A 530 -8.32 17.34 -9.32
CA ILE A 530 -9.71 17.70 -9.60
C ILE A 530 -10.41 16.46 -10.16
N HIS A 531 -11.55 16.08 -9.55
CA HIS A 531 -12.29 14.85 -9.83
C HIS A 531 -11.54 13.54 -9.48
N GLY A 532 -10.53 13.59 -8.60
CA GLY A 532 -9.73 12.44 -8.16
C GLY A 532 -10.55 11.35 -7.48
N ALA A 533 -11.41 11.69 -6.50
CA ALA A 533 -12.29 10.73 -5.82
C ALA A 533 -13.22 9.99 -6.80
N THR A 534 -13.83 10.75 -7.72
CA THR A 534 -14.68 10.20 -8.77
C THR A 534 -13.91 9.36 -9.80
N PHE A 535 -12.69 9.77 -10.16
CA PHE A 535 -11.80 9.02 -11.06
C PHE A 535 -11.35 7.69 -10.44
N SER A 536 -11.01 7.69 -9.15
CA SER A 536 -10.64 6.48 -8.42
C SER A 536 -11.78 5.46 -8.34
N SER A 537 -13.01 5.87 -8.66
CA SER A 537 -14.21 5.02 -8.70
C SER A 537 -14.53 4.46 -10.11
N ALA A 538 -14.01 5.05 -11.20
CA ALA A 538 -14.31 4.67 -12.60
C ALA A 538 -13.63 3.36 -13.07
N GLU A 539 -13.66 2.95 -14.34
CA GLU A 539 -12.85 1.80 -14.84
C GLU A 539 -11.66 2.30 -15.69
N VAL A 540 -10.50 1.61 -15.66
CA VAL A 540 -9.32 1.98 -16.47
C VAL A 540 -9.48 1.55 -17.93
N LYS A 541 -9.57 2.52 -18.84
CA LYS A 541 -9.45 2.38 -20.31
C LYS A 541 -8.13 2.95 -20.83
N HIS A 542 -7.65 2.38 -21.94
CA HIS A 542 -6.39 2.75 -22.62
C HIS A 542 -6.27 4.21 -23.11
N THR A 543 -7.35 5.00 -23.15
CA THR A 543 -7.35 6.40 -23.62
C THR A 543 -7.15 7.45 -22.51
N HIS A 544 -7.08 7.05 -21.23
CA HIS A 544 -7.19 7.99 -20.11
C HIS A 544 -5.92 8.80 -19.79
N ALA A 545 -4.73 8.39 -20.25
CA ALA A 545 -3.49 9.09 -19.89
C ALA A 545 -3.45 10.55 -20.39
N ASP A 546 -4.02 10.83 -21.57
CA ASP A 546 -4.06 12.17 -22.16
C ASP A 546 -5.25 13.02 -21.66
N GLU A 547 -6.38 12.38 -21.31
CA GLU A 547 -7.59 13.07 -20.85
C GLU A 547 -7.50 13.54 -19.39
N PHE A 548 -6.69 12.89 -18.53
CA PHE A 548 -6.74 13.08 -17.07
C PHE A 548 -5.41 13.50 -16.43
N ALA A 549 -4.57 14.23 -17.16
CA ALA A 549 -3.28 14.70 -16.63
C ALA A 549 -3.38 15.56 -15.34
N HIS A 550 -4.53 16.19 -15.13
CA HIS A 550 -4.86 16.97 -13.92
C HIS A 550 -5.10 16.11 -12.67
N ALA A 551 -5.27 14.79 -12.80
CA ALA A 551 -5.44 13.87 -11.68
C ALA A 551 -4.12 13.47 -10.99
N VAL A 552 -2.98 13.77 -11.62
CA VAL A 552 -1.67 13.43 -11.06
C VAL A 552 -1.28 14.43 -9.97
N GLN A 553 -1.17 13.95 -8.74
CA GLN A 553 -0.76 14.72 -7.58
C GLN A 553 0.76 14.59 -7.36
N ILE A 554 1.42 15.70 -7.02
CA ILE A 554 2.82 15.72 -6.61
C ILE A 554 2.85 16.21 -5.17
N GLY A 555 3.39 15.39 -4.27
CA GLY A 555 3.47 15.73 -2.85
C GLY A 555 4.72 16.52 -2.47
N ASN A 556 4.61 17.31 -1.41
CA ASN A 556 5.65 18.11 -0.79
C ASN A 556 5.84 17.76 0.70
N ALA A 557 6.57 16.69 0.97
CA ALA A 557 6.87 16.22 2.33
C ALA A 557 7.46 17.29 3.27
N ILE A 558 8.19 18.29 2.74
CA ILE A 558 8.76 19.34 3.60
C ILE A 558 7.65 20.23 4.16
N GLU A 559 6.65 20.56 3.35
CA GLU A 559 5.50 21.35 3.80
C GLU A 559 4.66 20.56 4.81
N GLU A 560 4.41 19.27 4.56
CA GLU A 560 3.69 18.42 5.52
C GLU A 560 4.44 18.28 6.86
N LYS A 561 5.78 18.22 6.81
CA LYS A 561 6.60 18.21 8.03
C LYS A 561 6.41 19.47 8.85
N ARG A 562 6.35 20.64 8.21
CA ARG A 562 6.09 21.90 8.90
C ARG A 562 4.67 21.93 9.49
N VAL A 563 3.67 21.43 8.75
CA VAL A 563 2.28 21.28 9.22
C VAL A 563 2.22 20.39 10.45
N LEU A 564 2.88 19.23 10.43
CA LEU A 564 2.99 18.33 11.57
C LEU A 564 3.56 19.07 12.79
N ASP A 565 4.68 19.77 12.63
CA ASP A 565 5.33 20.47 13.74
C ASP A 565 4.47 21.60 14.31
N ALA A 566 3.73 22.33 13.46
CA ALA A 566 2.77 23.34 13.89
C ALA A 566 1.59 22.75 14.67
N ILE A 567 1.00 21.65 14.19
CA ILE A 567 -0.11 20.96 14.84
C ILE A 567 0.31 20.41 16.21
N ILE A 568 1.46 19.72 16.28
CA ILE A 568 1.93 19.14 17.54
C ILE A 568 2.22 20.24 18.57
N ARG A 569 2.77 21.39 18.17
CA ARG A 569 2.96 22.54 19.08
C ARG A 569 1.63 23.13 19.55
N ALA A 570 0.69 23.33 18.63
CA ALA A 570 -0.65 23.84 18.95
C ALA A 570 -1.45 22.88 19.86
N ARG A 571 -1.19 21.58 19.78
CA ARG A 571 -1.73 20.58 20.73
C ARG A 571 -1.11 20.72 22.11
N ASP A 572 0.21 20.81 22.17
CA ASP A 572 0.99 20.70 23.41
C ASP A 572 0.96 21.99 24.26
N GLU A 573 0.57 23.14 23.71
CA GLU A 573 0.30 24.40 24.46
C GLU A 573 -1.06 24.40 25.20
N GLY A 574 -1.74 23.25 25.26
CA GLY A 574 -3.15 23.14 25.57
C GLY A 574 -3.93 23.24 24.25
N PRO A 575 -4.70 22.21 23.85
CA PRO A 575 -5.24 22.10 22.50
C PRO A 575 -5.93 23.39 22.03
N LEU A 576 -5.33 24.06 21.05
CA LEU A 576 -5.84 25.35 20.55
C LEU A 576 -7.08 25.19 19.65
N TYR A 577 -7.37 23.97 19.22
CA TYR A 577 -8.49 23.59 18.37
C TYR A 577 -9.33 22.51 19.03
N HIS A 578 -10.62 22.43 18.66
CA HIS A 578 -11.56 21.45 19.19
C HIS A 578 -11.68 20.18 18.34
N ALA A 579 -11.34 20.25 17.06
CA ALA A 579 -11.32 19.12 16.12
C ALA A 579 -10.41 19.45 14.94
N MET A 580 -9.96 18.42 14.22
CA MET A 580 -9.30 18.57 12.93
C MET A 580 -9.63 17.40 12.00
N THR A 581 -9.32 17.54 10.72
CA THR A 581 -9.26 16.43 9.75
C THR A 581 -8.27 16.79 8.64
N ASP A 582 -7.84 15.78 7.88
CA ASP A 582 -7.05 15.97 6.67
C ASP A 582 -7.89 16.48 5.49
N CYS A 583 -7.22 17.06 4.49
CA CYS A 583 -7.80 17.34 3.17
C CYS A 583 -7.27 16.34 2.15
N GLY A 584 -7.95 15.20 2.03
CA GLY A 584 -7.73 14.19 1.00
C GLY A 584 -8.67 14.34 -0.20
N ALA A 585 -9.33 13.22 -0.54
CA ALA A 585 -10.27 13.12 -1.65
C ALA A 585 -11.45 14.09 -1.50
N GLY A 586 -11.81 14.81 -2.57
CA GLY A 586 -12.83 15.87 -2.52
C GLY A 586 -12.42 17.16 -1.79
N GLY A 587 -11.21 17.24 -1.24
CA GLY A 587 -10.64 18.48 -0.71
C GLY A 587 -11.41 19.12 0.44
N PHE A 588 -11.59 20.45 0.38
CA PHE A 588 -12.36 21.18 1.38
C PHE A 588 -13.82 20.72 1.44
N SER A 589 -14.35 20.21 0.33
CA SER A 589 -15.72 19.68 0.27
C SER A 589 -15.97 18.53 1.23
N SER A 590 -15.09 17.54 1.25
CA SER A 590 -15.19 16.41 2.18
C SER A 590 -14.82 16.87 3.59
N ALA A 591 -13.66 17.51 3.78
CA ALA A 591 -13.16 17.88 5.09
C ALA A 591 -14.14 18.76 5.89
N ILE A 592 -14.61 19.86 5.31
CA ILE A 592 -15.57 20.77 5.98
C ILE A 592 -16.97 20.18 5.98
N GLY A 593 -17.35 19.42 4.95
CA GLY A 593 -18.65 18.74 4.86
C GLY A 593 -18.86 17.69 5.96
N GLU A 594 -17.82 16.94 6.30
CA GLU A 594 -17.81 15.93 7.35
C GLU A 594 -17.72 16.56 8.75
N MET A 595 -16.77 17.47 8.97
CA MET A 595 -16.66 18.22 10.23
C MET A 595 -17.94 18.99 10.57
N GLY A 596 -18.58 19.58 9.56
CA GLY A 596 -19.80 20.35 9.69
C GLY A 596 -21.10 19.53 9.68
N ARG A 597 -21.03 18.19 9.65
CA ARG A 597 -22.21 17.32 9.44
C ARG A 597 -23.39 17.64 10.35
N GLU A 598 -23.13 17.88 11.64
CA GLU A 598 -24.18 18.11 12.65
C GLU A 598 -24.55 19.60 12.80
N VAL A 599 -23.62 20.51 12.52
CA VAL A 599 -23.74 21.94 12.87
C VAL A 599 -23.91 22.85 11.66
N GLY A 600 -23.62 22.37 10.45
CA GLY A 600 -23.50 23.19 9.24
C GLY A 600 -22.20 24.03 9.20
N ALA A 601 -21.98 24.73 8.10
CA ALA A 601 -20.79 25.55 7.92
C ALA A 601 -21.04 26.72 6.97
N GLN A 602 -20.38 27.85 7.20
CA GLN A 602 -20.30 28.97 6.27
C GLN A 602 -18.85 29.16 5.82
N VAL A 603 -18.60 29.00 4.52
CA VAL A 603 -17.25 28.99 3.92
C VAL A 603 -17.11 30.11 2.90
N HIS A 604 -15.98 30.82 2.92
CA HIS A 604 -15.58 31.87 1.98
C HIS A 604 -14.38 31.39 1.16
N LEU A 605 -14.64 30.92 -0.05
CA LEU A 605 -13.67 30.26 -0.92
C LEU A 605 -12.60 31.21 -1.44
N ASP A 606 -12.90 32.51 -1.56
CA ASP A 606 -11.92 33.55 -1.96
C ASP A 606 -10.81 33.79 -0.92
N ARG A 607 -10.92 33.20 0.28
CA ARG A 607 -9.91 33.29 1.35
C ARG A 607 -8.92 32.13 1.33
N ALA A 608 -9.15 31.11 0.51
CA ALA A 608 -8.24 29.97 0.41
C ALA A 608 -6.90 30.38 -0.23
N PRO A 609 -5.75 30.01 0.34
CA PRO A 609 -4.46 30.21 -0.30
C PRO A 609 -4.38 29.46 -1.64
N LEU A 610 -3.93 30.14 -2.70
CA LEU A 610 -3.86 29.58 -4.06
C LEU A 610 -2.42 29.46 -4.55
N LYS A 611 -2.08 28.37 -5.24
CA LYS A 611 -0.77 28.20 -5.91
C LYS A 611 -0.56 29.23 -7.02
N TYR A 612 -1.63 29.54 -7.75
CA TYR A 612 -1.65 30.51 -8.85
C TYR A 612 -3.06 31.11 -9.00
N ALA A 613 -3.12 32.31 -9.58
CA ALA A 613 -4.40 32.92 -9.93
C ALA A 613 -5.12 32.12 -11.02
N GLY A 614 -6.45 32.18 -11.02
CA GLY A 614 -7.27 31.60 -12.09
C GLY A 614 -8.05 30.33 -11.74
N LEU A 615 -8.08 29.91 -10.49
CA LEU A 615 -8.99 28.85 -10.05
C LEU A 615 -10.43 29.39 -9.96
N THR A 616 -11.39 28.61 -10.44
CA THR A 616 -12.82 28.83 -10.21
C THR A 616 -13.19 28.50 -8.76
N TYR A 617 -14.35 28.99 -8.29
CA TYR A 617 -14.82 28.66 -6.94
C TYR A 617 -15.04 27.15 -6.75
N THR A 618 -15.49 26.45 -7.79
CA THR A 618 -15.66 24.99 -7.79
C THR A 618 -14.30 24.30 -7.69
N GLU A 619 -13.31 24.69 -8.50
CA GLU A 619 -11.95 24.13 -8.42
C GLU A 619 -11.29 24.34 -7.05
N ILE A 620 -11.48 25.51 -6.42
CA ILE A 620 -10.96 25.76 -5.06
C ILE A 620 -11.57 24.78 -4.05
N TRP A 621 -12.88 24.55 -4.16
CA TRP A 621 -13.64 23.74 -3.21
C TRP A 621 -13.29 22.25 -3.27
N ILE A 622 -13.17 21.70 -4.48
CA ILE A 622 -12.94 20.26 -4.70
C ILE A 622 -11.47 19.91 -4.98
N SER A 623 -10.56 20.89 -4.97
CA SER A 623 -9.12 20.65 -5.12
C SER A 623 -8.63 19.61 -4.13
N GLU A 624 -7.90 18.61 -4.61
CA GLU A 624 -7.22 17.59 -3.81
C GLU A 624 -5.71 17.91 -3.69
N ALA A 625 -5.37 19.20 -3.69
CA ALA A 625 -4.02 19.65 -3.38
C ALA A 625 -3.56 19.10 -2.03
N GLN A 626 -2.31 18.67 -1.97
CA GLN A 626 -1.74 17.90 -0.88
C GLN A 626 -1.30 18.79 0.29
N GLU A 627 -0.89 18.15 1.39
CA GLU A 627 -0.34 18.78 2.60
C GLU A 627 -1.26 19.79 3.29
N ARG A 628 -2.58 19.58 3.22
CA ARG A 628 -3.59 20.45 3.83
C ARG A 628 -4.36 19.76 4.94
N MET A 629 -4.66 20.52 6.00
CA MET A 629 -5.49 20.12 7.13
C MET A 629 -6.56 21.20 7.39
N VAL A 630 -7.71 20.81 7.92
CA VAL A 630 -8.75 21.73 8.41
C VAL A 630 -8.91 21.56 9.91
N LEU A 631 -8.94 22.69 10.63
CA LEU A 631 -9.08 22.75 12.08
C LEU A 631 -10.34 23.55 12.44
N ALA A 632 -11.05 23.10 13.48
CA ALA A 632 -12.11 23.85 14.15
C ALA A 632 -11.52 24.58 15.36
N VAL A 633 -11.38 25.90 15.29
CA VAL A 633 -10.61 26.70 16.24
C VAL A 633 -11.49 27.72 16.93
N ALA A 634 -11.43 27.79 18.27
CA ALA A 634 -12.12 28.84 19.02
C ALA A 634 -11.62 30.23 18.55
N PRO A 635 -12.49 31.24 18.36
CA PRO A 635 -12.08 32.56 17.88
C PRO A 635 -10.92 33.20 18.66
N GLU A 636 -10.89 33.01 19.98
CA GLU A 636 -9.85 33.51 20.87
C GLU A 636 -8.46 32.86 20.69
N ASN A 637 -8.39 31.71 20.01
CA ASN A 637 -7.14 30.97 19.79
C ASN A 637 -6.54 31.18 18.39
N VAL A 638 -7.26 31.81 17.45
CA VAL A 638 -6.81 31.97 16.05
C VAL A 638 -5.47 32.70 15.95
N GLU A 639 -5.27 33.79 16.71
CA GLU A 639 -4.02 34.54 16.66
C GLU A 639 -2.84 33.78 17.27
N LYS A 640 -3.08 32.93 18.28
CA LYS A 640 -2.03 32.07 18.83
C LYS A 640 -1.61 31.02 17.80
N LEU A 641 -2.58 30.42 17.11
CA LEU A 641 -2.32 29.47 16.04
C LEU A 641 -1.57 30.11 14.87
N ARG A 642 -1.91 31.35 14.50
CA ARG A 642 -1.20 32.12 13.47
C ARG A 642 0.25 32.36 13.86
N ALA A 643 0.52 32.74 15.11
CA ALA A 643 1.89 32.91 15.60
C ALA A 643 2.72 31.62 15.56
N ILE A 644 2.11 30.46 15.80
CA ILE A 644 2.75 29.15 15.61
C ILE A 644 3.05 28.91 14.12
N GLY A 645 2.07 29.17 13.25
CA GLY A 645 2.26 29.05 11.80
C GLY A 645 3.42 29.89 11.28
N GLU A 646 3.52 31.17 11.68
CA GLU A 646 4.64 32.05 11.32
C GLU A 646 6.00 31.50 11.78
N ARG A 647 6.05 30.92 12.99
CA ARG A 647 7.28 30.35 13.55
C ARG A 647 7.73 29.08 12.83
N GLU A 648 6.80 28.20 12.47
CA GLU A 648 7.10 26.96 11.75
C GLU A 648 7.17 27.15 10.22
N GLY A 649 6.84 28.34 9.71
CA GLY A 649 6.81 28.64 8.29
C GLY A 649 5.65 27.96 7.56
N VAL A 650 4.49 27.83 8.21
CA VAL A 650 3.25 27.22 7.68
C VAL A 650 2.19 28.29 7.48
N GLU A 651 1.51 28.25 6.33
CA GLU A 651 0.42 29.18 6.01
C GLU A 651 -0.86 28.81 6.76
N ILE A 652 -1.52 29.81 7.37
CA ILE A 652 -2.75 29.67 8.16
C ILE A 652 -3.84 30.61 7.60
N ALA A 653 -4.94 30.04 7.14
CA ALA A 653 -6.05 30.79 6.53
C ALA A 653 -7.39 30.54 7.24
N ASP A 654 -8.13 31.62 7.54
CA ASP A 654 -9.49 31.56 8.08
C ASP A 654 -10.49 31.58 6.92
N LEU A 655 -11.15 30.43 6.70
CA LEU A 655 -12.10 30.23 5.62
C LEU A 655 -13.54 30.53 6.02
N GLY A 656 -13.85 30.74 7.30
CA GLY A 656 -15.23 30.90 7.74
C GLY A 656 -15.52 30.36 9.13
N GLU A 657 -16.74 29.87 9.32
CA GLU A 657 -17.28 29.50 10.63
C GLU A 657 -18.14 28.24 10.56
N PHE A 658 -17.98 27.35 11.54
CA PHE A 658 -18.88 26.23 11.77
C PHE A 658 -20.14 26.68 12.52
N GLY A 659 -21.29 26.13 12.16
CA GLY A 659 -22.57 26.51 12.73
C GLY A 659 -23.41 27.36 11.77
N THR A 660 -24.56 26.84 11.36
CA THR A 660 -25.63 27.62 10.71
C THR A 660 -26.97 27.34 11.40
N PRO A 661 -27.91 28.30 11.44
CA PRO A 661 -29.17 28.15 12.20
C PRO A 661 -30.01 26.91 11.83
N ASP A 662 -29.86 26.44 10.59
CA ASP A 662 -30.59 25.35 9.95
C ASP A 662 -29.70 24.12 9.65
N GLY A 663 -28.42 24.14 10.07
CA GLY A 663 -27.47 23.05 9.81
C GLY A 663 -27.11 22.88 8.32
N SER A 664 -27.23 23.94 7.51
CA SER A 664 -26.82 23.94 6.11
C SER A 664 -25.33 24.27 5.90
N LEU A 665 -24.78 23.76 4.80
CA LEU A 665 -23.52 24.17 4.22
C LEU A 665 -23.76 25.37 3.29
N ARG A 666 -23.10 26.51 3.55
CA ARG A 666 -23.23 27.73 2.75
C ARG A 666 -21.87 28.16 2.21
N LEU A 667 -21.77 28.26 0.88
CA LEU A 667 -20.53 28.57 0.18
C LEU A 667 -20.60 29.96 -0.44
N PHE A 668 -19.57 30.77 -0.21
CA PHE A 668 -19.44 32.14 -0.71
C PHE A 668 -18.15 32.29 -1.51
N PHE A 669 -18.19 33.10 -2.56
CA PHE A 669 -17.02 33.54 -3.32
C PHE A 669 -17.20 34.98 -3.74
N GLY A 670 -16.26 35.86 -3.35
CA GLY A 670 -16.33 37.30 -3.67
C GLY A 670 -17.59 37.97 -3.10
N GLY A 671 -18.06 37.49 -1.94
CA GLY A 671 -19.29 37.96 -1.29
C GLY A 671 -20.60 37.43 -1.90
N GLN A 672 -20.56 36.73 -3.04
CA GLN A 672 -21.72 36.09 -3.63
C GLN A 672 -21.89 34.67 -3.11
N ARG A 673 -23.12 34.29 -2.75
CA ARG A 673 -23.43 32.90 -2.37
C ARG A 673 -23.44 32.03 -3.62
N VAL A 674 -22.52 31.07 -3.69
CA VAL A 674 -22.33 30.17 -4.82
C VAL A 674 -22.94 28.78 -4.59
N GLY A 675 -23.24 28.39 -3.34
CA GLY A 675 -23.91 27.13 -3.03
C GLY A 675 -24.57 27.12 -1.64
N GLU A 676 -25.63 26.32 -1.48
CA GLU A 676 -26.36 26.08 -0.23
C GLU A 676 -26.94 24.65 -0.20
N LEU A 677 -26.36 23.77 0.62
CA LEU A 677 -26.77 22.36 0.76
C LEU A 677 -27.26 22.05 2.18
N SER A 678 -28.28 21.21 2.29
CA SER A 678 -28.66 20.59 3.56
C SER A 678 -27.63 19.52 3.93
N MET A 679 -27.02 19.60 5.13
CA MET A 679 -26.10 18.55 5.59
C MET A 679 -26.81 17.20 5.77
N SER A 680 -28.09 17.20 6.19
CA SER A 680 -28.87 15.96 6.27
C SER A 680 -29.05 15.33 4.88
N PHE A 681 -29.36 16.12 3.84
CA PHE A 681 -29.45 15.57 2.49
C PHE A 681 -28.09 15.09 1.97
N LEU A 682 -27.02 15.85 2.22
CA LEU A 682 -25.68 15.49 1.79
C LEU A 682 -25.22 14.15 2.38
N HIS A 683 -25.54 13.85 3.64
CA HIS A 683 -25.07 12.65 4.35
C HIS A 683 -26.08 11.50 4.40
N GLU A 684 -27.38 11.76 4.22
CA GLU A 684 -28.47 10.77 4.37
C GLU A 684 -29.32 10.62 3.10
N GLY A 685 -29.07 11.43 2.07
CA GLY A 685 -29.85 11.43 0.82
C GLY A 685 -29.45 10.35 -0.19
N LEU A 686 -28.36 9.61 0.06
CA LEU A 686 -27.88 8.54 -0.83
C LEU A 686 -28.88 7.37 -0.84
N PRO A 687 -29.37 6.93 -2.01
CA PRO A 687 -30.29 5.80 -2.09
C PRO A 687 -29.60 4.47 -1.73
N SER A 688 -30.32 3.60 -1.02
CA SER A 688 -29.85 2.23 -0.74
C SER A 688 -29.96 1.35 -1.99
N VAL A 689 -28.87 0.68 -2.36
CA VAL A 689 -28.82 -0.30 -3.47
C VAL A 689 -28.66 -1.71 -2.90
N VAL A 690 -29.36 -2.68 -3.50
CA VAL A 690 -29.16 -4.11 -3.22
C VAL A 690 -28.23 -4.68 -4.28
N ARG A 691 -27.13 -5.31 -3.86
CA ARG A 691 -26.18 -5.99 -4.74
C ARG A 691 -26.41 -7.50 -4.71
N GLU A 692 -26.42 -8.13 -5.88
CA GLU A 692 -26.47 -9.58 -6.01
C GLU A 692 -25.05 -10.16 -5.92
N ALA A 693 -24.89 -11.23 -5.16
CA ALA A 693 -23.63 -11.91 -4.92
C ALA A 693 -23.81 -13.42 -5.07
N THR A 694 -22.96 -14.06 -5.87
CA THR A 694 -23.00 -15.50 -6.09
C THR A 694 -21.64 -16.11 -5.78
N TRP A 695 -21.65 -17.24 -5.10
CA TRP A 695 -20.45 -18.06 -4.91
C TRP A 695 -20.73 -19.45 -5.45
N THR A 696 -19.79 -19.97 -6.23
CA THR A 696 -19.85 -21.38 -6.67
C THR A 696 -18.73 -22.11 -5.96
N PRO A 697 -19.03 -22.86 -4.89
CA PRO A 697 -18.04 -23.72 -4.29
C PRO A 697 -17.59 -24.73 -5.33
N ARG A 698 -16.31 -24.74 -5.70
CA ARG A 698 -15.78 -25.87 -6.48
C ARG A 698 -15.86 -27.10 -5.59
N GLU A 699 -16.47 -28.16 -6.08
CA GLU A 699 -16.79 -29.41 -5.35
C GLU A 699 -15.59 -30.09 -4.67
N SER A 700 -14.38 -29.57 -4.87
CA SER A 700 -13.14 -30.25 -4.57
C SER A 700 -12.30 -29.50 -3.50
N GLY A 701 -12.38 -28.17 -3.37
CA GLY A 701 -11.39 -27.41 -2.55
C GLY A 701 -9.93 -27.68 -2.98
N HIS A 702 -9.77 -28.24 -4.18
CA HIS A 702 -8.51 -28.68 -4.74
C HIS A 702 -8.02 -27.64 -5.74
N TRP A 703 -6.77 -27.24 -5.58
CA TRP A 703 -6.03 -26.41 -6.50
C TRP A 703 -5.94 -27.09 -7.88
N GLY A 704 -6.13 -26.30 -8.94
CA GLY A 704 -6.08 -26.77 -10.31
C GLY A 704 -4.73 -27.43 -10.62
N ALA A 705 -4.75 -28.63 -11.21
CA ALA A 705 -3.53 -29.38 -11.54
C ALA A 705 -2.66 -28.72 -12.65
N GLY A 706 -3.06 -27.57 -13.18
CA GLY A 706 -2.63 -27.05 -14.48
C GLY A 706 -1.32 -26.29 -14.48
N ARG A 707 -0.26 -26.93 -14.99
CA ARG A 707 0.69 -26.50 -16.05
C ARG A 707 1.24 -27.78 -16.72
N GLU A 708 1.76 -27.70 -17.95
CA GLU A 708 2.53 -28.82 -18.53
C GLU A 708 3.70 -29.20 -17.60
N GLU A 709 4.21 -30.44 -17.68
CA GLU A 709 5.38 -30.86 -16.89
C GLU A 709 6.53 -29.88 -17.10
N SER A 710 6.80 -29.05 -16.08
CA SER A 710 7.97 -28.19 -16.08
C SER A 710 9.23 -29.07 -15.96
N PRO A 711 10.29 -28.82 -16.75
CA PRO A 711 11.60 -29.46 -16.56
C PRO A 711 12.12 -29.35 -15.11
N ALA A 712 11.67 -28.33 -14.36
CA ALA A 712 11.97 -28.14 -12.94
C ALA A 712 11.48 -29.29 -12.04
N ARG A 713 10.55 -30.14 -12.52
CA ARG A 713 10.01 -31.27 -11.76
C ARG A 713 10.91 -32.51 -11.79
N ALA A 714 11.87 -32.58 -12.71
CA ALA A 714 12.93 -33.59 -12.68
C ALA A 714 14.06 -33.26 -11.69
N ALA A 715 13.97 -32.10 -11.03
CA ALA A 715 14.96 -31.58 -10.10
C ALA A 715 14.70 -32.03 -8.65
N GLY A 716 15.76 -32.27 -7.88
CA GLY A 716 15.67 -32.70 -6.48
C GLY A 716 15.17 -31.59 -5.54
N VAL A 717 14.95 -31.92 -4.27
CA VAL A 717 14.49 -30.95 -3.24
C VAL A 717 15.41 -29.72 -3.18
N GLY A 718 16.73 -29.92 -3.32
CA GLY A 718 17.71 -28.83 -3.31
C GLY A 718 17.52 -27.81 -4.43
N ASP A 719 17.32 -28.26 -5.67
CA ASP A 719 17.09 -27.37 -6.81
C ASP A 719 15.77 -26.61 -6.68
N ARG A 720 14.74 -27.27 -6.13
CA ARG A 720 13.44 -26.63 -5.87
C ARG A 720 13.53 -25.57 -4.79
N LEU A 721 14.28 -25.82 -3.71
CA LEU A 721 14.56 -24.83 -2.67
C LEU A 721 15.28 -23.60 -3.26
N LEU A 722 16.31 -23.80 -4.09
CA LEU A 722 16.99 -22.70 -4.76
C LEU A 722 16.06 -21.94 -5.72
N GLY A 723 15.18 -22.65 -6.44
CA GLY A 723 14.18 -22.05 -7.32
C GLY A 723 13.12 -21.22 -6.59
N LEU A 724 12.71 -21.66 -5.39
CA LEU A 724 11.80 -20.91 -4.52
C LEU A 724 12.50 -19.69 -3.89
N LEU A 725 13.71 -19.84 -3.37
CA LEU A 725 14.51 -18.71 -2.86
C LEU A 725 14.77 -17.66 -3.96
N GLY A 726 14.94 -18.11 -5.20
CA GLY A 726 15.06 -17.25 -6.38
C GLY A 726 13.73 -16.66 -6.88
N HIS A 727 12.60 -16.94 -6.22
CA HIS A 727 11.32 -16.32 -6.55
C HIS A 727 11.25 -14.90 -5.99
N PRO A 728 10.90 -13.85 -6.76
CA PRO A 728 10.84 -12.48 -6.26
C PRO A 728 9.98 -12.27 -4.99
N THR A 729 8.90 -13.06 -4.82
CA THR A 729 8.07 -13.05 -3.59
C THR A 729 8.84 -13.49 -2.34
N ILE A 730 9.70 -14.52 -2.42
CA ILE A 730 10.51 -15.02 -1.29
C ILE A 730 11.86 -14.29 -1.20
N ALA A 731 12.46 -13.97 -2.34
CA ALA A 731 13.77 -13.37 -2.47
C ALA A 731 13.93 -12.11 -1.59
N SER A 732 15.17 -11.82 -1.22
CA SER A 732 15.50 -10.70 -0.36
C SER A 732 14.98 -9.36 -0.88
N LYS A 733 14.27 -8.62 -0.02
CA LYS A 733 13.81 -7.24 -0.32
C LYS A 733 14.85 -6.17 0.07
N HIS A 734 16.12 -6.55 0.26
CA HIS A 734 17.15 -5.65 0.81
C HIS A 734 17.35 -4.37 -0.02
N TRP A 735 17.25 -4.44 -1.36
CA TRP A 735 17.38 -3.26 -2.23
C TRP A 735 16.31 -2.22 -1.92
N ILE A 736 15.08 -2.66 -1.62
CA ILE A 736 13.96 -1.79 -1.23
C ILE A 736 14.21 -1.23 0.17
N ILE A 737 14.38 -2.11 1.16
CA ILE A 737 14.46 -1.72 2.58
C ILE A 737 15.61 -0.73 2.84
N ARG A 738 16.76 -0.89 2.15
CA ARG A 738 17.94 -0.03 2.34
C ARG A 738 17.80 1.38 1.77
N GLN A 739 16.75 1.63 0.99
CA GLN A 739 16.43 2.96 0.51
C GLN A 739 15.79 3.80 1.61
N TYR A 740 15.10 3.15 2.55
CA TYR A 740 14.33 3.80 3.60
C TYR A 740 15.16 4.06 4.85
N ASP A 741 14.89 5.19 5.49
CA ASP A 741 15.27 5.39 6.87
C ASP A 741 14.45 4.45 7.76
N HIS A 742 15.13 3.77 8.68
CA HIS A 742 14.54 2.86 9.66
C HIS A 742 15.08 3.14 11.08
N GLU A 743 15.79 4.25 11.28
CA GLU A 743 16.50 4.62 12.52
C GLU A 743 16.13 6.01 13.03
N VAL A 744 15.59 6.88 12.18
CA VAL A 744 15.16 8.23 12.55
C VAL A 744 14.22 8.15 13.75
N GLN A 745 14.33 9.13 14.65
CA GLN A 745 13.74 9.15 16.00
C GLN A 745 14.42 8.23 17.04
N GLY A 746 15.23 7.25 16.62
CA GLY A 746 16.06 6.44 17.53
C GLY A 746 15.31 5.36 18.32
N ASN A 747 14.13 4.96 17.84
CA ASN A 747 13.19 4.11 18.60
C ASN A 747 13.09 2.67 18.09
N THR A 748 13.77 2.31 17.00
CA THR A 748 13.69 0.96 16.41
C THR A 748 14.53 -0.04 17.21
N VAL A 749 13.89 -1.10 17.71
CA VAL A 749 14.49 -2.19 18.48
C VAL A 749 14.81 -3.39 17.59
N VAL A 750 13.78 -3.93 16.93
CA VAL A 750 13.94 -4.98 15.91
C VAL A 750 13.75 -4.32 14.55
N LYS A 751 14.80 -4.38 13.73
CA LYS A 751 14.88 -3.74 12.41
C LYS A 751 14.29 -4.64 11.33
N PRO A 752 13.85 -4.11 10.18
CA PRO A 752 13.37 -4.95 9.08
C PRO A 752 14.44 -5.92 8.54
N LEU A 753 15.73 -5.59 8.69
CA LEU A 753 16.84 -6.50 8.42
C LEU A 753 17.59 -6.88 9.70
N VAL A 754 17.63 -8.18 10.01
CA VAL A 754 18.20 -8.75 11.24
C VAL A 754 19.44 -9.62 10.98
N GLY A 755 20.01 -10.13 12.08
CA GLY A 755 21.20 -10.95 12.10
C GLY A 755 22.51 -10.15 12.05
N PRO A 756 23.67 -10.82 12.23
CA PRO A 756 24.96 -10.16 12.42
C PRO A 756 25.41 -9.30 11.24
N SER A 757 24.95 -9.62 10.03
CA SER A 757 25.27 -8.89 8.80
C SER A 757 24.14 -7.92 8.38
N GLY A 758 23.04 -7.86 9.14
CA GLY A 758 21.84 -7.08 8.80
C GLY A 758 21.25 -7.48 7.45
N ARG A 759 20.98 -8.77 7.25
CA ARG A 759 20.54 -9.33 5.95
C ARG A 759 19.29 -10.19 6.02
N GLY A 760 18.95 -10.76 7.18
CA GLY A 760 17.76 -11.60 7.31
C GLY A 760 16.48 -10.77 7.32
N PRO A 761 15.38 -11.22 6.71
CA PRO A 761 14.10 -10.52 6.75
C PRO A 761 13.44 -10.72 8.13
N SER A 762 13.28 -9.66 8.92
CA SER A 762 12.55 -9.82 10.18
C SER A 762 11.08 -10.18 9.92
N ASP A 763 10.50 -11.09 10.70
CA ASP A 763 9.05 -11.38 10.66
C ASP A 763 8.21 -10.11 10.92
N ALA A 764 8.70 -9.26 11.82
CA ALA A 764 8.08 -7.99 12.17
C ALA A 764 9.14 -6.99 12.65
N ALA A 765 8.84 -5.70 12.58
CA ALA A 765 9.63 -4.68 13.27
C ALA A 765 9.11 -4.46 14.68
N VAL A 766 9.99 -4.01 15.59
CA VAL A 766 9.60 -3.58 16.93
C VAL A 766 10.18 -2.21 17.18
N ILE A 767 9.34 -1.26 17.59
CA ILE A 767 9.76 0.07 18.05
C ILE A 767 9.47 0.22 19.55
N GLU A 768 10.14 1.14 20.23
CA GLU A 768 9.81 1.64 21.57
C GLU A 768 9.15 3.03 21.43
N PRO A 769 7.81 3.12 21.29
CA PRO A 769 7.13 4.38 20.98
C PRO A 769 7.37 5.49 22.02
N VAL A 770 7.50 5.09 23.28
CA VAL A 770 7.78 5.99 24.41
C VAL A 770 9.15 5.61 24.98
N PRO A 771 10.22 6.36 24.65
CA PRO A 771 11.58 6.00 24.99
C PRO A 771 11.81 5.85 26.49
N GLY A 772 12.51 4.78 26.90
CA GLY A 772 12.90 4.52 28.29
C GLY A 772 11.85 3.74 29.10
N THR A 773 10.68 3.43 28.53
CA THR A 773 9.65 2.62 29.20
C THR A 773 9.97 1.13 29.17
N GLY A 774 10.77 0.68 28.20
CA GLY A 774 11.03 -0.72 27.94
C GLY A 774 9.86 -1.49 27.34
N ARG A 775 8.73 -0.82 27.02
CA ARG A 775 7.57 -1.42 26.35
C ARG A 775 7.67 -1.15 24.85
N GLY A 776 7.41 -2.17 24.03
CA GLY A 776 7.51 -2.06 22.57
C GLY A 776 6.17 -2.17 21.87
N LEU A 777 6.20 -1.84 20.58
CA LEU A 777 5.13 -2.05 19.61
C LEU A 777 5.70 -2.83 18.42
N ALA A 778 5.21 -4.05 18.24
CA ALA A 778 5.50 -4.87 17.06
C ALA A 778 4.58 -4.46 15.90
N ILE A 779 5.11 -4.47 14.67
CA ILE A 779 4.42 -4.05 13.45
C ILE A 779 4.68 -5.11 12.37
N SER A 780 3.61 -5.65 11.78
CA SER A 780 3.71 -6.67 10.72
C SER A 780 2.54 -6.58 9.73
N CYS A 781 2.57 -7.44 8.71
CA CYS A 781 1.44 -7.73 7.85
C CYS A 781 1.34 -9.22 7.53
N GLY A 782 0.25 -9.60 6.85
CA GLY A 782 0.04 -10.92 6.25
C GLY A 782 -0.74 -10.84 4.93
N LEU A 783 -0.43 -11.74 4.01
CA LEU A 783 -0.98 -11.83 2.66
C LEU A 783 -1.09 -13.31 2.22
N ALA A 784 -2.29 -13.77 1.92
CA ALA A 784 -2.53 -15.16 1.47
C ALA A 784 -3.19 -15.23 0.09
N THR A 785 -2.77 -14.38 -0.86
CA THR A 785 -3.39 -14.23 -2.19
C THR A 785 -3.50 -15.54 -2.96
N GLY A 786 -2.47 -16.40 -2.89
CA GLY A 786 -2.46 -17.72 -3.53
C GLY A 786 -3.60 -18.62 -3.03
N VAL A 787 -3.87 -18.63 -1.73
CA VAL A 787 -4.97 -19.38 -1.09
C VAL A 787 -6.34 -18.85 -1.50
N GLY A 788 -6.44 -17.57 -1.87
CA GLY A 788 -7.69 -16.87 -2.15
C GLY A 788 -8.20 -16.92 -3.57
N ASP A 789 -7.37 -17.32 -4.54
CA ASP A 789 -7.69 -17.11 -5.96
C ASP A 789 -8.69 -18.14 -6.53
N PRO A 790 -9.95 -17.75 -6.82
CA PRO A 790 -10.97 -18.68 -7.29
C PRO A 790 -10.67 -19.26 -8.70
N ARG A 791 -9.80 -18.60 -9.49
CA ARG A 791 -9.41 -19.08 -10.82
C ARG A 791 -8.61 -20.39 -10.75
N HIS A 792 -7.91 -20.58 -9.64
CA HIS A 792 -7.09 -21.77 -9.40
C HIS A 792 -7.71 -22.74 -8.39
N GLY A 793 -8.89 -22.43 -7.85
CA GLY A 793 -9.57 -23.26 -6.85
C GLY A 793 -9.32 -22.82 -5.40
N GLY A 794 -8.76 -21.63 -5.20
CA GLY A 794 -8.67 -20.96 -3.91
C GLY A 794 -10.01 -20.39 -3.43
N ASP A 795 -10.02 -19.95 -2.17
CA ASP A 795 -11.19 -19.44 -1.46
C ASP A 795 -10.87 -18.16 -0.68
N PRO A 796 -11.49 -17.02 -1.01
CA PRO A 796 -11.24 -15.76 -0.32
C PRO A 796 -11.54 -15.79 1.19
N TYR A 797 -12.41 -16.69 1.67
CA TYR A 797 -12.63 -16.91 3.10
C TYR A 797 -11.38 -17.47 3.77
N LEU A 798 -10.76 -18.49 3.17
CA LEU A 798 -9.52 -19.08 3.67
C LEU A 798 -8.33 -18.11 3.55
N MET A 799 -8.31 -17.28 2.50
CA MET A 799 -7.33 -16.19 2.38
C MET A 799 -7.41 -15.21 3.54
N ALA A 800 -8.61 -14.78 3.92
CA ALA A 800 -8.77 -13.85 5.04
C ALA A 800 -8.26 -14.47 6.35
N LEU A 801 -8.59 -15.74 6.62
CA LEU A 801 -8.06 -16.45 7.78
C LEU A 801 -6.53 -16.58 7.74
N GLY A 802 -5.97 -16.98 6.60
CA GLY A 802 -4.54 -17.15 6.42
C GLY A 802 -3.75 -15.85 6.60
N ALA A 803 -4.25 -14.74 6.06
CA ALA A 803 -3.63 -13.42 6.21
C ALA A 803 -3.67 -12.92 7.66
N ILE A 804 -4.77 -13.17 8.39
CA ILE A 804 -4.86 -12.85 9.83
C ILE A 804 -3.87 -13.72 10.64
N ASP A 805 -3.85 -15.04 10.40
CA ASP A 805 -2.93 -15.96 11.05
C ASP A 805 -1.48 -15.55 10.82
N GLU A 806 -1.07 -15.29 9.58
CA GLU A 806 0.28 -14.84 9.25
C GLU A 806 0.66 -13.54 9.93
N CYS A 807 -0.20 -12.52 9.89
CA CYS A 807 0.05 -11.26 10.57
C CYS A 807 0.28 -11.47 12.08
N VAL A 808 -0.55 -12.29 12.74
CA VAL A 808 -0.41 -12.64 14.15
C VAL A 808 0.88 -13.44 14.41
N ARG A 809 1.20 -14.43 13.56
CA ARG A 809 2.42 -15.23 13.68
C ARG A 809 3.65 -14.34 13.67
N ASN A 810 3.71 -13.42 12.70
CA ASN A 810 4.80 -12.46 12.55
C ASN A 810 4.99 -11.57 13.79
N LEU A 811 3.90 -11.03 14.35
CA LEU A 811 3.95 -10.23 15.59
C LEU A 811 4.45 -11.06 16.78
N VAL A 812 3.96 -12.30 16.91
CA VAL A 812 4.33 -13.20 18.00
C VAL A 812 5.79 -13.62 17.91
N CYS A 813 6.33 -13.86 16.72
CA CYS A 813 7.74 -14.23 16.50
C CYS A 813 8.72 -13.23 17.12
N VAL A 814 8.37 -11.93 17.17
CA VAL A 814 9.22 -10.89 17.74
C VAL A 814 8.88 -10.53 19.20
N GLY A 815 7.97 -11.29 19.82
CA GLY A 815 7.62 -11.17 21.24
C GLY A 815 6.38 -10.35 21.57
N ALA A 816 5.51 -10.06 20.60
CA ALA A 816 4.22 -9.45 20.89
C ALA A 816 3.33 -10.36 21.76
N SER A 817 2.49 -9.75 22.59
CA SER A 817 1.48 -10.47 23.34
C SER A 817 0.31 -10.83 22.42
N ALA A 818 0.03 -12.14 22.26
CA ALA A 818 -1.10 -12.62 21.47
C ALA A 818 -2.47 -12.03 21.90
N SER A 819 -2.63 -11.59 23.15
CA SER A 819 -3.86 -10.97 23.67
C SER A 819 -3.97 -9.46 23.45
N ARG A 820 -2.95 -8.82 22.85
CA ARG A 820 -2.86 -7.37 22.66
C ARG A 820 -2.42 -7.05 21.24
N ILE A 821 -3.11 -7.64 20.27
CA ILE A 821 -2.91 -7.42 18.85
C ILE A 821 -4.18 -6.80 18.26
N ALA A 822 -4.03 -5.70 17.55
CA ALA A 822 -5.08 -5.13 16.70
C ALA A 822 -4.66 -5.23 15.23
N ILE A 823 -5.66 -5.35 14.37
CA ILE A 823 -5.47 -5.54 12.93
C ILE A 823 -6.23 -4.49 12.11
N LEU A 824 -5.90 -4.44 10.83
CA LEU A 824 -6.54 -3.61 9.81
C LEU A 824 -6.79 -4.44 8.55
N ASP A 825 -7.89 -4.15 7.88
CA ASP A 825 -8.30 -4.77 6.62
C ASP A 825 -8.11 -3.82 5.44
N ASN A 826 -7.41 -4.27 4.39
CA ASN A 826 -7.28 -3.54 3.14
C ASN A 826 -7.73 -4.42 1.96
N PHE A 827 -8.98 -4.26 1.53
CA PHE A 827 -9.59 -5.02 0.44
C PHE A 827 -9.22 -4.44 -0.92
N CYS A 828 -8.54 -5.20 -1.78
CA CYS A 828 -8.28 -4.85 -3.18
C CYS A 828 -8.95 -5.86 -4.12
N TRP A 829 -10.04 -5.44 -4.78
CA TRP A 829 -10.89 -6.32 -5.59
C TRP A 829 -11.07 -5.84 -7.03
N PRO A 830 -11.34 -6.75 -7.99
CA PRO A 830 -11.91 -6.41 -9.28
C PRO A 830 -13.30 -5.75 -9.16
N GLY A 831 -13.89 -5.36 -10.29
CA GLY A 831 -15.22 -4.74 -10.28
C GLY A 831 -16.31 -5.65 -9.72
N CYS A 832 -17.08 -5.16 -8.74
CA CYS A 832 -18.09 -5.92 -7.99
C CYS A 832 -19.51 -5.82 -8.58
N ASP A 833 -19.63 -5.37 -9.83
CA ASP A 833 -20.91 -5.45 -10.57
C ASP A 833 -21.20 -6.88 -11.06
N ARG A 834 -20.14 -7.70 -11.17
CA ARG A 834 -20.27 -9.14 -11.41
C ARG A 834 -20.62 -9.85 -10.09
N PRO A 835 -21.74 -10.60 -10.03
CA PRO A 835 -22.13 -11.30 -8.81
C PRO A 835 -21.05 -12.24 -8.26
N GLU A 836 -20.20 -12.82 -9.10
CA GLU A 836 -19.12 -13.72 -8.65
C GLU A 836 -18.01 -12.96 -7.90
N ASN A 837 -17.65 -11.77 -8.38
CA ASN A 837 -16.66 -10.90 -7.72
C ASN A 837 -17.21 -10.37 -6.39
N MET A 838 -18.50 -10.01 -6.36
CA MET A 838 -19.19 -9.64 -5.12
C MET A 838 -19.28 -10.82 -4.14
N GLY A 839 -19.54 -12.03 -4.63
CA GLY A 839 -19.54 -13.25 -3.81
C GLY A 839 -18.18 -13.54 -3.20
N ALA A 840 -17.10 -13.37 -3.96
CA ALA A 840 -15.72 -13.46 -3.44
C ALA A 840 -15.43 -12.42 -2.34
N LEU A 841 -15.95 -11.19 -2.47
CA LEU A 841 -15.81 -10.15 -1.45
C LEU A 841 -16.57 -10.53 -0.16
N VAL A 842 -17.79 -11.06 -0.28
CA VAL A 842 -18.56 -11.58 0.86
C VAL A 842 -17.78 -12.69 1.57
N ARG A 843 -17.24 -13.67 0.83
CA ARG A 843 -16.41 -14.76 1.40
C ARG A 843 -15.27 -14.22 2.24
N ALA A 844 -14.53 -13.22 1.75
CA ALA A 844 -13.41 -12.64 2.49
C ALA A 844 -13.86 -11.85 3.73
N ALA A 845 -14.96 -11.10 3.65
CA ALA A 845 -15.51 -10.34 4.78
C ALA A 845 -15.98 -11.28 5.91
N GLU A 846 -16.64 -12.40 5.59
CA GLU A 846 -17.02 -13.40 6.59
C GLU A 846 -15.80 -14.08 7.21
N GLY A 847 -14.74 -14.33 6.43
CA GLY A 847 -13.47 -14.84 6.94
C GLY A 847 -12.79 -13.86 7.90
N CYS A 848 -12.88 -12.55 7.62
CA CYS A 848 -12.42 -11.52 8.55
C CYS A 848 -13.17 -11.59 9.89
N TYR A 849 -14.49 -11.75 9.86
CA TYR A 849 -15.28 -11.88 11.09
C TYR A 849 -14.83 -13.09 11.92
N ASP A 850 -14.79 -14.29 11.32
CA ASP A 850 -14.44 -15.51 12.05
C ASP A 850 -12.98 -15.50 12.54
N GLY A 851 -12.05 -15.02 11.71
CA GLY A 851 -10.64 -14.90 12.06
C GLY A 851 -10.38 -13.93 13.21
N ALA A 852 -10.95 -12.72 13.13
CA ALA A 852 -10.80 -11.71 14.19
C ALA A 852 -11.41 -12.18 15.52
N LYS A 853 -12.58 -12.84 15.49
CA LYS A 853 -13.21 -13.43 16.68
C LYS A 853 -12.35 -14.53 17.29
N ALA A 854 -11.81 -15.42 16.46
CA ALA A 854 -10.98 -16.54 16.91
C ALA A 854 -9.66 -16.09 17.56
N TYR A 855 -8.93 -15.17 16.90
CA TYR A 855 -7.67 -14.63 17.42
C TYR A 855 -7.88 -13.55 18.48
N ARG A 856 -9.12 -13.08 18.69
CA ARG A 856 -9.49 -11.96 19.55
C ARG A 856 -8.74 -10.67 19.20
N THR A 857 -8.57 -10.43 17.91
CA THR A 857 -7.85 -9.27 17.36
C THR A 857 -8.84 -8.32 16.68
N PRO A 858 -9.20 -7.18 17.31
CA PRO A 858 -10.14 -6.24 16.73
C PRO A 858 -9.57 -5.57 15.48
N PHE A 859 -10.42 -5.36 14.48
CA PHE A 859 -10.18 -4.40 13.41
C PHE A 859 -10.35 -2.99 13.93
N VAL A 860 -9.31 -2.16 13.83
CA VAL A 860 -9.33 -0.79 14.36
C VAL A 860 -9.48 0.26 13.27
N SER A 861 -9.07 -0.07 12.05
CA SER A 861 -9.15 0.74 10.85
C SER A 861 -9.08 -0.17 9.62
N GLY A 862 -9.43 0.35 8.45
CA GLY A 862 -9.33 -0.38 7.18
C GLY A 862 -9.50 0.53 5.97
N LYS A 863 -9.46 -0.07 4.78
CA LYS A 863 -9.76 0.57 3.49
C LYS A 863 -10.21 -0.47 2.47
N ASP A 864 -10.96 -0.04 1.47
CA ASP A 864 -11.17 -0.81 0.25
C ASP A 864 -10.81 -0.01 -1.01
N SER A 865 -10.27 -0.74 -1.96
CA SER A 865 -10.08 -0.34 -3.34
C SER A 865 -10.76 -1.36 -4.22
N LEU A 866 -11.80 -0.92 -4.91
CA LEU A 866 -12.57 -1.75 -5.85
C LEU A 866 -12.28 -1.34 -7.29
N ASN A 867 -12.76 -2.14 -8.24
CA ASN A 867 -12.58 -1.92 -9.68
C ASN A 867 -11.10 -1.97 -10.13
N ASN A 868 -10.28 -2.79 -9.46
CA ASN A 868 -8.88 -3.01 -9.83
C ASN A 868 -8.77 -3.94 -11.05
N GLN A 869 -8.88 -3.36 -12.24
CA GLN A 869 -8.80 -4.07 -13.51
C GLN A 869 -8.41 -3.15 -14.67
N LEU A 870 -7.77 -3.70 -15.69
CA LEU A 870 -7.45 -3.00 -16.94
C LEU A 870 -8.33 -3.52 -18.08
N ARG A 871 -9.02 -2.62 -18.78
CA ARG A 871 -9.74 -2.92 -20.03
C ARG A 871 -9.04 -2.26 -21.23
N TYR A 872 -8.75 -3.04 -22.25
CA TYR A 872 -8.15 -2.53 -23.49
C TYR A 872 -8.61 -3.32 -24.71
N THR A 873 -8.50 -2.73 -25.89
CA THR A 873 -8.68 -3.44 -27.16
C THR A 873 -7.33 -3.96 -27.61
N ASP A 874 -7.21 -5.26 -27.81
CA ASP A 874 -5.99 -5.89 -28.28
C ASP A 874 -5.61 -5.33 -29.67
N PRO A 875 -4.45 -4.66 -29.81
CA PRO A 875 -4.06 -4.06 -31.07
C PRO A 875 -3.86 -5.06 -32.22
N GLN A 876 -3.59 -6.34 -31.90
CA GLN A 876 -3.34 -7.37 -32.90
C GLN A 876 -4.64 -8.04 -33.37
N THR A 877 -5.57 -8.27 -32.45
CA THR A 877 -6.81 -9.03 -32.75
C THR A 877 -8.05 -8.14 -32.90
N GLY A 878 -8.00 -6.91 -32.38
CA GLY A 878 -9.16 -6.01 -32.30
C GLY A 878 -10.19 -6.42 -31.25
N GLU A 879 -9.93 -7.46 -30.45
CA GLU A 879 -10.86 -7.97 -29.43
C GLU A 879 -10.74 -7.18 -28.11
N PRO A 880 -11.85 -6.97 -27.39
CA PRO A 880 -11.79 -6.43 -26.03
C PRO A 880 -11.16 -7.44 -25.07
N ARG A 881 -10.23 -6.97 -24.24
CA ARG A 881 -9.53 -7.73 -23.20
C ARG A 881 -9.77 -7.08 -21.84
N VAL A 882 -9.80 -7.91 -20.80
CA VAL A 882 -9.92 -7.49 -19.39
C VAL A 882 -8.89 -8.26 -18.58
N ILE A 883 -8.05 -7.53 -17.84
CA ILE A 883 -7.12 -8.10 -16.87
C ILE A 883 -7.61 -7.68 -15.49
N GLU A 884 -8.19 -8.62 -14.75
CA GLU A 884 -8.58 -8.42 -13.34
C GLU A 884 -7.46 -8.95 -12.43
N ILE A 885 -7.18 -8.21 -11.36
CA ILE A 885 -6.29 -8.68 -10.29
C ILE A 885 -6.89 -9.93 -9.60
N PRO A 886 -6.08 -10.80 -8.97
CA PRO A 886 -6.62 -11.74 -7.99
C PRO A 886 -7.24 -10.99 -6.79
N PRO A 887 -8.30 -11.52 -6.15
CA PRO A 887 -8.74 -11.04 -4.85
C PRO A 887 -7.54 -10.90 -3.90
N THR A 888 -7.35 -9.71 -3.34
CA THR A 888 -6.19 -9.40 -2.50
C THR A 888 -6.66 -8.72 -1.23
N LEU A 889 -6.39 -9.34 -0.10
CA LEU A 889 -6.67 -8.77 1.22
C LEU A 889 -5.35 -8.67 1.97
N LEU A 890 -4.91 -7.44 2.23
CA LEU A 890 -3.80 -7.17 3.12
C LEU A 890 -4.34 -7.04 4.55
N ILE A 891 -3.79 -7.84 5.46
CA ILE A 891 -3.98 -7.65 6.89
C ILE A 891 -2.72 -6.99 7.44
N SER A 892 -2.87 -5.81 8.03
CA SER A 892 -1.77 -5.14 8.75
C SER A 892 -2.05 -5.20 10.25
N GLY A 893 -1.01 -5.30 11.08
CA GLY A 893 -1.21 -5.47 12.51
C GLY A 893 -0.19 -4.77 13.38
N ILE A 894 -0.65 -4.36 14.55
CA ILE A 894 0.19 -3.84 15.64
C ILE A 894 -0.03 -4.67 16.90
N GLY A 895 1.06 -5.00 17.59
CA GLY A 895 1.05 -5.84 18.79
C GLY A 895 1.86 -5.24 19.94
N ILE A 896 1.31 -5.24 21.15
CA ILE A 896 2.06 -4.76 22.32
C ILE A 896 3.14 -5.79 22.69
N VAL A 897 4.39 -5.34 22.74
CA VAL A 897 5.52 -6.09 23.29
C VAL A 897 5.71 -5.67 24.75
N PRO A 898 5.39 -6.52 25.74
CA PRO A 898 5.43 -6.12 27.15
C PRO A 898 6.81 -5.66 27.62
N SER A 899 7.87 -6.24 27.05
CA SER A 899 9.26 -5.89 27.34
C SER A 899 10.11 -6.04 26.08
N ILE A 900 10.74 -4.97 25.61
CA ILE A 900 11.66 -5.00 24.45
C ILE A 900 12.89 -5.90 24.70
N ARG A 901 13.19 -6.23 25.96
CA ARG A 901 14.29 -7.14 26.32
C ARG A 901 13.99 -8.62 26.02
N SER A 902 12.72 -8.97 25.80
CA SER A 902 12.31 -10.33 25.43
C SER A 902 12.14 -10.51 23.93
N CYS A 903 12.41 -9.49 23.12
CA CYS A 903 12.38 -9.63 21.67
C CYS A 903 13.40 -10.68 21.23
N VAL A 904 12.98 -11.53 20.29
CA VAL A 904 13.84 -12.46 19.58
C VAL A 904 13.78 -12.14 18.08
N THR A 905 14.75 -12.64 17.33
CA THR A 905 14.84 -12.47 15.87
C THR A 905 15.11 -13.84 15.24
N MET A 906 14.79 -13.99 13.96
CA MET A 906 14.85 -15.28 13.24
C MET A 906 16.25 -15.92 13.16
N ASP A 907 17.33 -15.12 13.20
CA ASP A 907 18.69 -15.63 12.97
C ASP A 907 19.08 -16.64 14.05
N VAL A 908 19.51 -17.83 13.65
CA VAL A 908 20.01 -18.85 14.58
C VAL A 908 21.19 -18.33 15.39
N LYS A 909 21.14 -18.56 16.69
CA LYS A 909 22.05 -17.98 17.68
C LYS A 909 23.25 -18.86 17.95
N GLN A 910 23.08 -20.18 18.01
CA GLN A 910 24.16 -21.07 18.44
C GLN A 910 24.11 -22.49 17.86
N ALA A 911 25.27 -23.01 17.47
CA ALA A 911 25.43 -24.43 17.17
C ALA A 911 25.08 -25.32 18.38
N GLY A 912 24.41 -26.44 18.11
CA GLY A 912 23.83 -27.34 19.12
C GLY A 912 22.41 -26.94 19.56
N GLY A 913 21.87 -25.81 19.10
CA GLY A 913 20.46 -25.47 19.27
C GLY A 913 19.55 -26.48 18.55
N VAL A 914 18.42 -26.83 19.16
CA VAL A 914 17.42 -27.72 18.55
C VAL A 914 16.40 -26.87 17.82
N LEU A 915 16.16 -27.18 16.54
CA LEU A 915 15.09 -26.58 15.76
C LEU A 915 13.81 -27.37 15.99
N LEU A 916 12.80 -26.73 16.57
CA LEU A 916 11.47 -27.29 16.76
C LEU A 916 10.49 -26.63 15.78
N LEU A 917 9.76 -27.45 15.04
CA LEU A 917 8.54 -27.01 14.36
C LEU A 917 7.39 -27.14 15.36
N ILE A 918 6.77 -26.01 15.71
CA ILE A 918 5.55 -25.93 16.49
C ILE A 918 4.37 -25.80 15.53
N GLY A 919 3.32 -26.58 15.72
CA GLY A 919 2.20 -26.74 14.78
C GLY A 919 2.25 -28.06 14.02
N SER A 920 1.22 -28.35 13.22
CA SER A 920 1.06 -29.62 12.52
C SER A 920 1.48 -29.53 11.05
N ASN A 921 2.18 -30.55 10.56
CA ASN A 921 2.36 -30.79 9.12
C ASN A 921 1.17 -31.58 8.54
N GLY A 922 1.01 -31.50 7.23
CA GLY A 922 0.04 -32.31 6.48
C GLY A 922 0.34 -32.29 4.99
N PRO A 923 -0.47 -33.02 4.21
CA PRO A 923 -0.23 -33.21 2.80
C PRO A 923 -0.54 -31.97 1.95
N GLU A 924 -1.33 -31.02 2.45
CA GLU A 924 -1.91 -29.91 1.68
C GLU A 924 -0.86 -28.94 1.12
N MET A 925 -0.90 -28.71 -0.20
CA MET A 925 -0.02 -27.77 -0.91
C MET A 925 -0.80 -26.83 -1.84
N GLY A 926 -2.13 -26.89 -1.89
CA GLY A 926 -2.94 -26.03 -2.75
C GLY A 926 -2.77 -24.55 -2.40
N GLY A 927 -2.69 -23.68 -3.41
CA GLY A 927 -2.47 -22.25 -3.21
C GLY A 927 -1.04 -21.84 -2.84
N SER A 928 -0.14 -22.80 -2.62
CA SER A 928 1.27 -22.51 -2.31
C SER A 928 2.04 -21.97 -3.51
N LEU A 929 3.12 -21.23 -3.24
CA LEU A 929 4.05 -20.79 -4.28
C LEU A 929 4.73 -21.99 -4.97
N PHE A 930 4.93 -23.09 -4.24
CA PHE A 930 5.36 -24.35 -4.83
C PHE A 930 4.36 -24.86 -5.86
N ALA A 931 3.07 -24.89 -5.52
CA ALA A 931 2.01 -25.33 -6.43
C ALA A 931 1.90 -24.43 -7.67
N GLU A 932 2.07 -23.12 -7.50
CA GLU A 932 2.06 -22.15 -8.60
C GLU A 932 3.24 -22.37 -9.57
N ARG A 933 4.46 -22.57 -9.04
CA ARG A 933 5.68 -22.66 -9.85
C ARG A 933 5.91 -24.05 -10.44
N MET A 934 5.63 -25.10 -9.68
CA MET A 934 5.99 -26.47 -10.01
C MET A 934 4.80 -27.32 -10.47
N GLY A 935 3.57 -26.91 -10.14
CA GLY A 935 2.36 -27.68 -10.37
C GLY A 935 2.23 -28.91 -9.46
N LEU A 936 1.00 -29.39 -9.29
CA LEU A 936 0.66 -30.54 -8.41
C LEU A 936 0.18 -31.79 -9.17
N ARG A 937 0.39 -31.84 -10.50
CA ARG A 937 -0.13 -32.91 -11.36
C ARG A 937 0.43 -34.29 -11.00
N GLY A 938 -0.34 -35.26 -10.55
CA GLY A 938 0.21 -36.58 -10.18
C GLY A 938 0.87 -36.63 -8.80
N MET A 939 0.73 -35.56 -8.00
CA MET A 939 0.65 -35.71 -6.55
C MET A 939 -0.75 -36.17 -6.18
N ASP A 940 -0.87 -36.77 -5.00
CA ASP A 940 -2.14 -37.26 -4.43
C ASP A 940 -3.18 -36.14 -4.32
N GLU A 941 -4.46 -36.51 -4.27
CA GLU A 941 -5.55 -35.53 -4.20
C GLU A 941 -5.42 -34.63 -2.98
N ASP A 942 -5.07 -35.20 -1.83
CA ASP A 942 -4.80 -34.48 -0.58
C ASP A 942 -3.75 -33.37 -0.74
N ALA A 943 -2.73 -33.56 -1.58
CA ALA A 943 -1.73 -32.54 -1.85
C ALA A 943 -2.31 -31.31 -2.58
N ARG A 944 -3.38 -31.49 -3.33
CA ARG A 944 -4.04 -30.41 -4.06
C ARG A 944 -4.98 -29.60 -3.17
N ARG A 945 -5.34 -30.07 -1.98
CA ARG A 945 -6.21 -29.30 -1.09
C ARG A 945 -5.54 -28.00 -0.66
N VAL A 946 -6.33 -26.94 -0.59
CA VAL A 946 -5.92 -25.65 -0.03
C VAL A 946 -5.91 -25.75 1.49
N PRO A 947 -4.80 -25.38 2.18
CA PRO A 947 -4.73 -25.46 3.63
C PRO A 947 -5.64 -24.42 4.29
N ALA A 948 -6.27 -24.81 5.40
CA ALA A 948 -7.13 -23.93 6.18
C ALA A 948 -6.53 -23.64 7.57
N VAL A 949 -6.85 -22.47 8.12
CA VAL A 949 -6.56 -22.13 9.51
C VAL A 949 -7.58 -22.81 10.41
N ASP A 950 -7.11 -23.53 11.41
CA ASP A 950 -7.97 -24.07 12.46
C ASP A 950 -8.17 -22.99 13.54
N LEU A 951 -9.41 -22.53 13.68
CA LEU A 951 -9.79 -21.39 14.53
C LEU A 951 -9.63 -21.63 16.04
N ALA A 952 -9.31 -22.85 16.47
CA ALA A 952 -9.04 -23.15 17.88
C ALA A 952 -7.54 -23.31 18.13
N SER A 953 -6.87 -24.14 17.33
CA SER A 953 -5.45 -24.45 17.48
C SER A 953 -4.54 -23.33 16.99
N GLY A 954 -4.94 -22.54 15.99
CA GLY A 954 -4.17 -21.38 15.51
C GLY A 954 -3.92 -20.34 16.61
N PRO A 955 -4.99 -19.75 17.19
CA PRO A 955 -4.86 -18.82 18.33
C PRO A 955 -4.15 -19.43 19.54
N ALA A 956 -4.41 -20.71 19.86
CA ALA A 956 -3.74 -21.42 20.95
C ALA A 956 -2.24 -21.59 20.70
N THR A 957 -1.83 -21.88 19.46
CA THR A 957 -0.43 -21.96 19.06
C THR A 957 0.25 -20.60 19.18
N ALA A 958 -0.38 -19.53 18.69
CA ALA A 958 0.14 -18.18 18.83
C ALA A 958 0.32 -17.77 20.31
N ALA A 959 -0.66 -18.06 21.16
CA ALA A 959 -0.58 -17.82 22.60
C ALA A 959 0.56 -18.62 23.26
N ALA A 960 0.74 -19.88 22.87
CA ALA A 960 1.80 -20.74 23.38
C ALA A 960 3.19 -20.23 22.97
N VAL A 961 3.41 -19.90 21.69
CA VAL A 961 4.69 -19.35 21.22
C VAL A 961 5.01 -18.01 21.89
N ALA A 962 4.02 -17.12 22.02
CA ALA A 962 4.18 -15.88 22.74
C ALA A 962 4.61 -16.12 24.20
N GLN A 963 4.05 -17.14 24.86
CA GLN A 963 4.49 -17.53 26.21
C GLN A 963 5.92 -18.07 26.23
N LEU A 964 6.28 -18.97 25.31
CA LEU A 964 7.62 -19.54 25.22
C LEU A 964 8.71 -18.46 25.07
N ILE A 965 8.44 -17.42 24.27
CA ILE A 965 9.33 -16.27 24.10
C ILE A 965 9.41 -15.45 25.40
N ARG A 966 8.28 -15.12 26.02
CA ARG A 966 8.25 -14.40 27.31
C ARG A 966 8.99 -15.14 28.43
N ASP A 967 8.90 -16.46 28.45
CA ASP A 967 9.55 -17.32 29.45
C ASP A 967 11.06 -17.53 29.17
N GLY A 968 11.59 -16.94 28.08
CA GLY A 968 13.00 -17.03 27.71
C GLY A 968 13.45 -18.42 27.24
N LEU A 969 12.50 -19.26 26.80
CA LEU A 969 12.75 -20.63 26.32
C LEU A 969 13.18 -20.67 24.85
N VAL A 970 12.87 -19.62 24.10
CA VAL A 970 13.15 -19.49 22.67
C VAL A 970 14.35 -18.56 22.45
N ARG A 971 15.28 -18.98 21.59
CA ARG A 971 16.48 -18.20 21.21
C ARG A 971 16.29 -17.41 19.92
N SER A 972 15.59 -18.02 18.98
CA SER A 972 15.12 -17.42 17.73
C SER A 972 13.80 -18.05 17.35
N ALA A 973 12.96 -17.29 16.65
CA ALA A 973 11.68 -17.72 16.14
C ALA A 973 11.51 -17.17 14.73
N HIS A 974 10.88 -17.95 13.85
CA HIS A 974 10.47 -17.54 12.54
C HIS A 974 9.16 -18.26 12.17
N ASP A 975 8.27 -17.55 11.51
CA ASP A 975 7.02 -18.09 11.00
C ASP A 975 7.26 -18.99 9.78
N CYS A 976 6.31 -19.89 9.46
CA CYS A 976 6.35 -20.68 8.23
C CYS A 976 5.28 -20.19 7.24
N SER A 977 5.65 -19.26 6.35
CA SER A 977 4.81 -18.70 5.30
C SER A 977 5.18 -19.27 3.91
N GLU A 978 5.39 -18.42 2.89
CA GLU A 978 5.66 -18.81 1.52
C GLU A 978 6.89 -19.71 1.38
N GLY A 979 6.77 -20.77 0.59
CA GLY A 979 7.81 -21.78 0.40
C GLY A 979 7.98 -22.76 1.56
N GLY A 980 7.25 -22.59 2.67
CA GLY A 980 7.13 -23.57 3.73
C GLY A 980 8.40 -23.78 4.58
N LEU A 981 8.51 -24.97 5.18
CA LEU A 981 9.48 -25.27 6.23
C LEU A 981 10.94 -25.10 5.80
N LEU A 982 11.31 -25.56 4.60
CA LEU A 982 12.71 -25.47 4.16
C LEU A 982 13.12 -24.03 3.84
N VAL A 983 12.20 -23.21 3.32
CA VAL A 983 12.48 -21.78 3.10
C VAL A 983 12.64 -21.07 4.42
N CYS A 984 11.73 -21.26 5.38
CA CYS A 984 11.84 -20.73 6.74
C CYS A 984 13.21 -21.07 7.37
N VAL A 985 13.63 -22.34 7.37
CA VAL A 985 14.95 -22.72 7.90
C VAL A 985 16.10 -22.09 7.09
N ALA A 986 15.99 -22.03 5.77
CA ALA A 986 17.01 -21.41 4.92
C ALA A 986 17.18 -19.92 5.26
N GLU A 987 16.10 -19.18 5.47
CA GLU A 987 16.13 -17.76 5.83
C GLU A 987 16.74 -17.54 7.21
N MET A 988 16.40 -18.37 8.22
CA MET A 988 17.05 -18.34 9.53
C MET A 988 18.58 -18.53 9.43
N LEU A 989 19.04 -19.43 8.55
CA LEU A 989 20.46 -19.67 8.31
C LEU A 989 21.14 -18.53 7.54
N ILE A 990 20.48 -18.02 6.48
CA ILE A 990 20.97 -16.89 5.68
C ILE A 990 21.12 -15.65 6.56
N ALA A 991 20.15 -15.37 7.44
CA ALA A 991 20.19 -14.25 8.39
C ALA A 991 21.43 -14.32 9.30
N SER A 992 21.90 -15.53 9.61
CA SER A 992 23.03 -15.81 10.49
C SER A 992 24.38 -15.82 9.76
N TRP A 993 24.37 -15.77 8.43
CA TRP A 993 25.57 -15.89 7.60
C TRP A 993 26.47 -14.65 7.72
N LYS A 994 27.76 -14.90 8.02
CA LYS A 994 28.81 -13.88 8.18
C LYS A 994 29.81 -13.83 7.03
N GLY A 995 29.64 -14.68 6.01
CA GLY A 995 30.54 -14.72 4.87
C GLY A 995 30.31 -13.56 3.89
N PRO A 996 31.31 -13.28 3.02
CA PRO A 996 31.11 -12.34 1.92
C PRO A 996 29.96 -12.81 1.04
N LEU A 997 29.24 -11.85 0.46
CA LEU A 997 28.36 -12.15 -0.67
C LEU A 997 29.27 -12.53 -1.84
N PRO A 998 29.05 -13.66 -2.51
CA PRO A 998 29.81 -13.95 -3.71
C PRO A 998 29.49 -12.89 -4.78
N GLU A 999 30.50 -12.40 -5.50
CA GLU A 999 30.29 -11.46 -6.60
C GLU A 999 29.34 -12.07 -7.64
N GLY A 1000 28.20 -11.42 -7.86
CA GLY A 1000 27.18 -11.86 -8.80
C GLY A 1000 27.63 -11.68 -10.24
N GLY A 1001 28.18 -12.74 -10.84
CA GLY A 1001 28.13 -12.91 -12.28
C GLY A 1001 26.70 -13.28 -12.67
N ALA A 1002 26.01 -12.40 -13.39
CA ALA A 1002 24.74 -12.74 -14.04
C ALA A 1002 24.98 -13.94 -14.97
N GLY A 1003 24.50 -15.11 -14.56
CA GLY A 1003 24.54 -16.32 -15.36
C GLY A 1003 23.45 -16.29 -16.43
N VAL A 1004 23.74 -15.67 -17.57
CA VAL A 1004 23.26 -16.20 -18.85
C VAL A 1004 24.46 -16.89 -19.47
N ALA A 1005 24.37 -18.20 -19.65
CA ALA A 1005 25.34 -18.95 -20.42
C ALA A 1005 25.32 -18.41 -21.86
N ASP A 1006 26.29 -17.57 -22.22
CA ASP A 1006 26.61 -17.34 -23.61
C ASP A 1006 28.11 -17.34 -23.81
N SER A 1007 28.52 -18.14 -24.79
CA SER A 1007 29.91 -18.43 -25.09
C SER A 1007 30.62 -17.25 -25.75
N ALA A 1008 31.86 -17.02 -25.30
CA ALA A 1008 32.92 -16.28 -25.99
C ALA A 1008 32.70 -14.76 -26.24
N ALA A 1009 33.15 -13.94 -25.29
CA ALA A 1009 33.72 -12.61 -25.60
C ALA A 1009 34.80 -12.24 -24.56
N THR A 1010 35.96 -11.82 -25.05
CA THR A 1010 37.16 -11.48 -24.29
C THR A 1010 36.95 -10.32 -23.32
N SER A 1011 37.04 -10.60 -22.01
CA SER A 1011 37.05 -9.61 -20.94
C SER A 1011 38.42 -8.92 -20.82
N VAL A 1012 38.43 -7.60 -20.79
CA VAL A 1012 39.59 -6.82 -20.33
C VAL A 1012 39.61 -6.86 -18.81
N ASP A 1013 40.69 -7.39 -18.23
CA ASP A 1013 40.94 -7.45 -16.79
C ASP A 1013 41.14 -6.03 -16.23
N VAL A 1014 40.11 -5.49 -15.59
CA VAL A 1014 40.11 -4.18 -14.91
C VAL A 1014 41.13 -4.15 -13.75
N GLY A 1015 41.45 -5.31 -13.16
CA GLY A 1015 42.50 -5.46 -12.15
C GLY A 1015 43.90 -5.25 -12.71
N ASP A 1016 44.09 -5.38 -14.02
CA ASP A 1016 45.35 -5.12 -14.72
C ASP A 1016 45.52 -3.63 -15.07
N VAL A 1017 44.40 -2.91 -15.26
CA VAL A 1017 44.37 -1.45 -15.46
C VAL A 1017 44.66 -0.71 -14.14
N ILE A 1018 44.10 -1.17 -13.03
CA ILE A 1018 44.34 -0.60 -11.70
C ILE A 1018 45.80 -0.83 -11.25
N ARG A 1019 46.38 -2.00 -11.57
CA ARG A 1019 47.80 -2.29 -11.32
C ARG A 1019 48.77 -1.45 -12.16
N LYS A 1020 48.37 -0.98 -13.35
CA LYS A 1020 49.19 -0.13 -14.23
C LYS A 1020 49.14 1.37 -13.87
N LEU A 1021 48.11 1.82 -13.15
CA LEU A 1021 47.93 3.23 -12.76
C LEU A 1021 48.62 3.61 -11.45
N LEU A 1022 49.08 2.65 -10.65
CA LEU A 1022 49.76 2.89 -9.38
C LEU A 1022 51.25 2.53 -9.49
N LYS A 1023 52.11 3.53 -9.66
CA LYS A 1023 53.56 3.45 -9.39
C LYS A 1023 53.86 3.78 -7.92
N PRO A 1024 54.96 3.27 -7.34
CA PRO A 1024 54.86 2.35 -6.21
C PRO A 1024 55.42 2.94 -4.92
N ASP A 1025 54.73 2.78 -3.79
CA ASP A 1025 55.39 2.54 -2.49
C ASP A 1025 54.48 1.99 -1.38
N LEU A 1026 53.73 0.91 -1.65
CA LEU A 1026 53.02 0.18 -0.59
C LEU A 1026 53.24 -1.34 -0.66
N GLY A 1027 54.40 -1.74 -1.19
CA GLY A 1027 54.76 -3.15 -1.40
C GLY A 1027 55.31 -3.88 -0.17
N SER A 1028 55.43 -3.23 0.99
CA SER A 1028 56.08 -3.83 2.18
C SER A 1028 55.11 -4.32 3.27
N LEU A 1029 53.78 -4.25 3.06
CA LEU A 1029 52.80 -4.58 4.11
C LEU A 1029 51.86 -5.76 3.80
N LEU A 1030 51.90 -6.37 2.61
CA LEU A 1030 51.00 -7.48 2.29
C LEU A 1030 51.79 -8.64 1.68
N GLY A 1031 51.86 -9.73 2.44
CA GLY A 1031 52.49 -10.98 2.07
C GLY A 1031 51.89 -11.63 0.83
N LYS A 1032 52.74 -12.41 0.14
CA LYS A 1032 52.50 -13.08 -1.14
C LYS A 1032 51.22 -13.94 -1.14
N GLY A 1033 50.28 -13.61 -2.02
CA GLY A 1033 49.12 -14.43 -2.38
C GLY A 1033 49.45 -15.44 -3.48
N SER A 1034 48.95 -16.66 -3.29
CA SER A 1034 48.98 -17.82 -4.19
C SER A 1034 47.98 -17.72 -5.36
N SER A 1035 48.24 -18.54 -6.39
CA SER A 1035 47.55 -18.71 -7.69
C SER A 1035 46.00 -18.69 -7.71
N PRO A 1036 45.34 -18.27 -8.82
CA PRO A 1036 43.87 -18.13 -8.95
C PRO A 1036 43.03 -19.42 -8.95
N ASP A 1037 43.64 -20.61 -8.92
CA ASP A 1037 42.90 -21.90 -8.94
C ASP A 1037 42.61 -22.49 -7.53
N ALA A 1038 42.84 -21.73 -6.46
CA ALA A 1038 42.60 -22.16 -5.07
C ALA A 1038 41.45 -21.39 -4.36
N ALA A 1039 40.71 -20.53 -5.06
CA ALA A 1039 39.68 -19.67 -4.48
C ALA A 1039 38.26 -20.27 -4.49
N ARG A 1040 38.12 -21.60 -4.37
CA ARG A 1040 36.93 -22.19 -3.74
C ARG A 1040 37.10 -22.01 -2.24
N ALA A 1041 36.86 -20.78 -1.78
CA ALA A 1041 37.19 -20.33 -0.43
C ALA A 1041 36.53 -21.22 0.62
N ALA A 1042 37.37 -21.78 1.50
CA ALA A 1042 36.97 -22.44 2.72
C ALA A 1042 35.99 -21.55 3.50
N VAL A 1043 34.79 -22.08 3.75
CA VAL A 1043 33.83 -21.56 4.72
C VAL A 1043 34.59 -21.29 6.02
N LYS A 1044 34.50 -20.08 6.58
CA LYS A 1044 35.01 -19.83 7.93
C LYS A 1044 34.35 -20.87 8.86
N PRO A 1045 35.12 -21.64 9.66
CA PRO A 1045 34.61 -22.80 10.42
C PRO A 1045 33.55 -22.50 11.50
N ASP A 1046 33.04 -21.27 11.57
CA ASP A 1046 32.07 -20.81 12.58
C ASP A 1046 30.78 -20.22 11.97
N SER A 1047 30.51 -20.40 10.68
CA SER A 1047 29.21 -20.01 10.08
C SER A 1047 28.13 -21.05 10.44
N PRO A 1048 26.97 -20.64 11.01
CA PRO A 1048 25.90 -21.56 11.35
C PRO A 1048 25.37 -22.32 10.12
N GLY A 1049 25.11 -23.61 10.29
CA GLY A 1049 24.38 -24.48 9.36
C GLY A 1049 23.26 -25.21 10.10
N ALA A 1050 22.58 -26.15 9.44
CA ALA A 1050 21.63 -27.04 10.10
C ALA A 1050 21.66 -28.45 9.50
N SER A 1051 21.51 -29.44 10.38
CA SER A 1051 21.26 -30.82 9.99
C SER A 1051 19.83 -31.17 10.32
N LEU A 1052 19.00 -31.35 9.31
CA LEU A 1052 17.59 -31.67 9.42
C LEU A 1052 17.36 -33.17 9.57
N THR A 1053 16.41 -33.50 10.43
CA THR A 1053 15.94 -34.85 10.74
C THR A 1053 14.43 -34.93 10.57
N ILE A 1054 13.89 -34.26 9.55
CA ILE A 1054 12.47 -34.29 9.24
C ILE A 1054 12.13 -35.71 8.74
N TRP A 1055 11.30 -36.42 9.50
CA TRP A 1055 10.86 -37.78 9.22
C TRP A 1055 9.34 -37.89 9.45
N ASP A 1056 8.65 -38.35 8.41
CA ASP A 1056 7.22 -38.69 8.43
C ASP A 1056 6.93 -39.63 7.25
N ASP A 1057 6.76 -40.92 7.52
CA ASP A 1057 6.62 -41.94 6.49
C ASP A 1057 5.32 -41.81 5.66
N LEU A 1058 4.40 -40.92 6.07
CA LEU A 1058 3.12 -40.70 5.40
C LEU A 1058 3.13 -39.55 4.39
N LEU A 1059 4.12 -38.65 4.48
CA LEU A 1059 4.22 -37.48 3.62
C LEU A 1059 5.44 -37.57 2.70
N GLU A 1060 5.27 -37.17 1.44
CA GLU A 1060 6.37 -37.05 0.49
C GLU A 1060 7.35 -35.93 0.92
N PRO A 1061 8.64 -36.03 0.56
CA PRO A 1061 9.64 -35.02 0.92
C PRO A 1061 9.24 -33.59 0.55
N GLU A 1062 8.60 -33.38 -0.61
CA GLU A 1062 8.14 -32.07 -1.06
C GLU A 1062 7.01 -31.50 -0.21
N GLN A 1063 6.08 -32.34 0.26
CA GLN A 1063 4.98 -31.90 1.14
C GLN A 1063 5.52 -31.41 2.48
N LEU A 1064 6.48 -32.15 3.05
CA LEU A 1064 7.17 -31.77 4.28
C LEU A 1064 7.99 -30.49 4.13
N ALA A 1065 8.64 -30.34 2.99
CA ALA A 1065 9.55 -29.24 2.73
C ALA A 1065 8.84 -27.92 2.39
N PHE A 1066 7.81 -27.99 1.56
CA PHE A 1066 7.27 -26.83 0.84
C PHE A 1066 5.77 -26.62 1.02
N GLY A 1067 5.06 -27.48 1.76
CA GLY A 1067 3.67 -27.22 2.11
C GLY A 1067 3.56 -25.93 2.94
N GLU A 1068 2.66 -25.02 2.56
CA GLU A 1068 2.45 -23.70 3.17
C GLU A 1068 1.25 -23.74 4.12
N ARG A 1069 1.32 -24.60 5.14
CA ARG A 1069 0.26 -24.70 6.15
C ARG A 1069 0.37 -23.56 7.19
N PRO A 1070 -0.76 -22.94 7.57
CA PRO A 1070 -0.81 -21.87 8.56
C PRO A 1070 -0.50 -22.38 9.98
N SER A 1071 -0.40 -21.45 10.93
CA SER A 1071 -0.21 -21.74 12.36
C SER A 1071 1.05 -22.55 12.69
N ARG A 1072 2.11 -22.40 11.88
CA ARG A 1072 3.40 -23.06 12.07
C ARG A 1072 4.53 -22.07 12.34
N TYR A 1073 5.41 -22.47 13.26
CA TYR A 1073 6.58 -21.70 13.69
C TYR A 1073 7.80 -22.62 13.76
N VAL A 1074 8.95 -22.13 13.33
CA VAL A 1074 10.24 -22.75 13.66
C VAL A 1074 10.90 -21.95 14.78
N VAL A 1075 11.23 -22.62 15.87
CA VAL A 1075 11.93 -22.02 17.00
C VAL A 1075 13.25 -22.74 17.28
N GLU A 1076 14.30 -21.98 17.56
CA GLU A 1076 15.54 -22.51 18.14
C GLU A 1076 15.43 -22.53 19.67
N VAL A 1077 15.66 -23.69 20.26
CA VAL A 1077 15.65 -23.87 21.72
C VAL A 1077 16.93 -24.56 22.20
N ARG A 1078 17.27 -24.39 23.48
CA ARG A 1078 18.33 -25.22 24.10
C ARG A 1078 17.84 -26.67 24.19
N ALA A 1079 18.73 -27.63 23.95
CA ALA A 1079 18.41 -29.05 24.07
C ALA A 1079 17.81 -29.41 25.46
N GLU A 1080 18.32 -28.79 26.53
CA GLU A 1080 17.82 -28.96 27.91
C GLU A 1080 16.43 -28.34 28.15
N ASP A 1081 16.03 -27.35 27.36
CA ASP A 1081 14.75 -26.64 27.51
C ASP A 1081 13.60 -27.31 26.74
N VAL A 1082 13.87 -28.29 25.85
CA VAL A 1082 12.86 -28.97 25.02
C VAL A 1082 11.72 -29.57 25.87
N GLY A 1083 12.03 -30.14 27.03
CA GLY A 1083 11.01 -30.70 27.93
C GLY A 1083 10.08 -29.64 28.53
N ARG A 1084 10.62 -28.45 28.83
CA ARG A 1084 9.86 -27.31 29.34
C ARG A 1084 8.96 -26.72 28.24
N VAL A 1085 9.50 -26.59 27.03
CA VAL A 1085 8.74 -26.16 25.85
C VAL A 1085 7.53 -27.07 25.61
N ARG A 1086 7.73 -28.40 25.62
CA ARG A 1086 6.64 -29.37 25.47
C ARG A 1086 5.61 -29.33 26.61
N THR A 1087 5.99 -28.83 27.78
CA THR A 1087 5.04 -28.65 28.89
C THR A 1087 4.12 -27.48 28.60
N VAL A 1088 4.67 -26.32 28.23
CA VAL A 1088 3.88 -25.14 27.83
C VAL A 1088 2.91 -25.48 26.69
N LEU A 1089 3.40 -26.17 25.64
CA LEU A 1089 2.55 -26.57 24.52
C LEU A 1089 1.39 -27.50 24.93
N ARG A 1090 1.60 -28.35 25.93
CA ARG A 1090 0.55 -29.22 26.50
C ARG A 1090 -0.50 -28.41 27.25
N ASP A 1091 -0.06 -27.41 28.01
CA ASP A 1091 -0.94 -26.53 28.79
C ASP A 1091 -1.85 -25.67 27.89
N HIS A 1092 -1.41 -25.38 26.66
CA HIS A 1092 -2.20 -24.73 25.61
C HIS A 1092 -3.02 -25.71 24.74
N GLY A 1093 -3.43 -26.84 25.30
CA GLY A 1093 -4.33 -27.78 24.62
C GLY A 1093 -3.64 -28.86 23.78
N GLY A 1094 -2.33 -29.09 23.99
CA GLY A 1094 -1.62 -30.18 23.31
C GLY A 1094 -1.10 -29.82 21.93
N ILE A 1095 -0.56 -28.62 21.77
CA ILE A 1095 0.00 -28.16 20.49
C ILE A 1095 1.14 -29.09 20.04
N PRO A 1096 1.08 -29.64 18.81
CA PRO A 1096 2.12 -30.54 18.31
C PRO A 1096 3.45 -29.79 18.14
N ALA A 1097 4.54 -30.46 18.49
CA ALA A 1097 5.89 -29.97 18.22
C ALA A 1097 6.87 -31.09 17.89
N THR A 1098 7.56 -30.93 16.77
CA THR A 1098 8.49 -31.92 16.23
C THR A 1098 9.89 -31.33 16.15
N ALA A 1099 10.89 -32.08 16.59
CA ALA A 1099 12.28 -31.70 16.37
C ALA A 1099 12.64 -31.95 14.91
N VAL A 1100 12.81 -30.86 14.15
CA VAL A 1100 13.06 -30.91 12.70
C VAL A 1100 14.55 -30.87 12.36
N GLY A 1101 15.41 -30.51 13.32
CA GLY A 1101 16.85 -30.56 13.13
C GLY A 1101 17.65 -29.99 14.28
N THR A 1102 18.97 -29.90 14.07
CA THR A 1102 19.91 -29.27 15.01
C THR A 1102 20.78 -28.27 14.26
N VAL A 1103 21.02 -27.11 14.86
CA VAL A 1103 21.93 -26.09 14.35
C VAL A 1103 23.37 -26.62 14.44
N THR A 1104 24.14 -26.48 13.37
CA THR A 1104 25.52 -26.97 13.27
C THR A 1104 26.49 -25.81 13.02
N ALA A 1105 27.79 -26.07 13.10
CA ALA A 1105 28.83 -25.14 12.65
C ALA A 1105 29.35 -25.48 11.23
N SER A 1106 28.56 -26.21 10.42
CA SER A 1106 29.02 -26.69 9.11
C SER A 1106 28.97 -25.61 8.02
N GLY A 1107 28.17 -24.56 8.20
CA GLY A 1107 27.79 -23.62 7.14
C GLY A 1107 27.00 -24.27 6.01
N ARG A 1108 26.36 -25.43 6.26
CA ARG A 1108 25.58 -26.21 5.28
C ARG A 1108 24.22 -26.57 5.85
N LEU A 1109 23.22 -26.63 4.96
CA LEU A 1109 21.90 -27.18 5.22
C LEU A 1109 21.85 -28.60 4.65
N THR A 1110 21.67 -29.60 5.52
CA THR A 1110 21.65 -31.01 5.12
C THR A 1110 20.35 -31.69 5.52
N TRP A 1111 19.77 -32.50 4.64
CA TRP A 1111 18.64 -33.36 4.94
C TRP A 1111 18.72 -34.65 4.12
N ALA A 1112 19.01 -35.78 4.79
CA ALA A 1112 19.28 -37.05 4.12
C ALA A 1112 18.08 -37.57 3.30
N ARG A 1113 16.85 -37.44 3.82
CA ARG A 1113 15.64 -37.92 3.14
C ARG A 1113 15.34 -37.13 1.85
N GLY A 1114 15.65 -35.84 1.83
CA GLY A 1114 15.46 -34.98 0.66
C GLY A 1114 16.66 -34.96 -0.30
N ASP A 1115 17.69 -35.79 -0.08
CA ASP A 1115 18.97 -35.72 -0.80
C ASP A 1115 19.54 -34.29 -0.88
N LEU A 1116 19.45 -33.57 0.25
CA LEU A 1116 19.79 -32.16 0.35
C LEU A 1116 21.14 -31.99 1.04
N ASP A 1117 22.08 -31.32 0.37
CA ASP A 1117 23.34 -30.85 0.96
C ASP A 1117 23.82 -29.56 0.27
N ILE A 1118 23.39 -28.40 0.77
CA ILE A 1118 23.66 -27.09 0.16
C ILE A 1118 24.41 -26.18 1.12
N GLY A 1119 25.39 -25.42 0.62
CA GLY A 1119 26.08 -24.40 1.40
C GLY A 1119 25.17 -23.19 1.65
N VAL A 1120 25.19 -22.62 2.86
CA VAL A 1120 24.39 -21.42 3.19
C VAL A 1120 24.74 -20.23 2.28
N GLY A 1121 26.00 -20.13 1.84
CA GLY A 1121 26.40 -19.13 0.85
C GLY A 1121 25.74 -19.30 -0.53
N ASP A 1122 25.32 -20.51 -0.90
CA ASP A 1122 24.62 -20.80 -2.15
C ASP A 1122 23.13 -20.44 -2.03
N LEU A 1123 22.52 -20.78 -0.89
CA LEU A 1123 21.17 -20.33 -0.52
C LEU A 1123 21.08 -18.80 -0.55
N ALA A 1124 22.03 -18.12 0.10
CA ALA A 1124 22.08 -16.66 0.14
C ALA A 1124 22.23 -16.03 -1.25
N ARG A 1125 22.99 -16.65 -2.17
CA ARG A 1125 23.10 -16.18 -3.56
C ARG A 1125 21.78 -16.27 -4.30
N ALA A 1126 21.12 -17.42 -4.24
CA ALA A 1126 19.82 -17.62 -4.89
C ALA A 1126 18.77 -16.64 -4.35
N TRP A 1127 18.79 -16.41 -3.02
CA TRP A 1127 17.84 -15.53 -2.34
C TRP A 1127 18.04 -14.04 -2.64
N ILE A 1128 19.28 -13.56 -2.81
CA ILE A 1128 19.55 -12.13 -3.03
C ILE A 1128 19.42 -11.73 -4.51
N ALA A 1129 19.86 -12.60 -5.42
CA ALA A 1129 20.01 -12.25 -6.84
C ALA A 1129 18.77 -11.63 -7.53
N PRO A 1130 17.52 -12.03 -7.27
CA PRO A 1130 16.37 -11.57 -8.06
C PRO A 1130 16.10 -10.06 -8.00
N LEU A 1131 16.41 -9.39 -6.89
CA LEU A 1131 16.10 -7.98 -6.63
C LEU A 1131 17.33 -7.14 -6.24
N ASP A 1132 18.54 -7.65 -6.49
CA ASP A 1132 19.80 -6.91 -6.27
C ASP A 1132 20.05 -5.93 -7.43
N TRP A 1133 19.29 -4.82 -7.44
CA TRP A 1133 19.20 -3.86 -8.56
C TRP A 1133 20.14 -2.66 -8.48
#